data_AF-A0A354MA92-F1
#
_entry.id   AF-A0A354MA92-F1
#
_cell.length_a   1.000
_cell.length_b   1.000
_cell.length_c   1.000
_cell.angle_alpha   90.00
_cell.angle_beta   90.00
_cell.angle_gamma   90.00
#
_symmetry.space_group_name_H-M   'P 1'
#
loop_
_entity.id
_entity.type
_entity.pdbx_description
1 polymer ?
#
loop_
_entity_poly.entity_id
_entity_poly.type
_entity_poly.pdbx_seq_one_letter_code
_entity_poly.pdbx_strand_id
1 'polypeptide(L)'
;MGDNINALQEKWYDFSQKIAEEGIVLLKNENNVLPLLNKKAAIFGAAQMENFRLAESDLYLINELEKNGINFDRELANDYKSWAESNSKDRTFRTNIMVQNEFDEEMPISEAVFQRVLSGGAETAMIVIRRSSSENCDMTAEKGDYLLSDSEERLIKAVCGHFKDVILLLKIGCCIDLSFLDDNKINAVIYTNSFGNGTAAALARILKGEVNPSGKLTYTMAKRISDYPSSANFGQHGGGLIQDYKEDIFVGYRYFKTFGSENVVFPFGHGLSYTNFKLDNIRFEKSDKIYVELNVTNTGKYAGKEVVQLYCSAPQLSDGAVLGKPLMELCGFEKTRLLAPGESETLRFEVDPDELASYDDTGALGEKSVFVSEKGAYNFFIGNSIENVTLAGGYTQKENRIIRKCSNIATALPERLSADGTYERLPVNSAGNLYTAISPLEKTKVDVHGIAELSKGESLELKLFPGVGGGYALTFSGRDGNKPVTELAEIRIDGIKIKLAPDANSQYVISLPLRICDLKLTALCDNPGIESLYFEKIDTTVTVDGDKPTVIKCSNYYEGSFYLEVSNYEDDISNTSDSYITNFFISGMYAIYKLYVPQGGAYDISFKYSYNAETVAVNNVMTVAVSNIVQPLGTMKFENTYLPNGKRRFKNTDFSTIELPKGYVYLKIISADIPFPDISEVILSKSSGKTVKAENITDEARDKKDKEAVPGMLEPDNGIRSGIILRNVYDNPE
;
A
#
# COMPACT_ATOMS: atom_id res chain seq x y z
N MET A 1 42.47 -3.19 5.15
CA MET A 1 41.13 -3.37 4.54
C MET A 1 40.02 -3.01 5.54
N GLY A 2 40.09 -3.49 6.79
CA GLY A 2 39.16 -3.10 7.87
C GLY A 2 39.10 -1.60 8.19
N ASP A 3 40.25 -0.92 8.30
CA ASP A 3 40.28 0.53 8.58
C ASP A 3 39.59 1.38 7.50
N ASN A 4 39.63 0.94 6.24
CA ASN A 4 38.92 1.60 5.14
C ASN A 4 37.41 1.36 5.18
N ILE A 5 36.95 0.21 5.71
CA ILE A 5 35.52 -0.11 5.83
C ILE A 5 34.90 0.71 6.97
N ASN A 6 35.57 0.79 8.12
CA ASN A 6 35.07 1.58 9.25
C ASN A 6 34.98 3.07 8.89
N ALA A 7 36.02 3.62 8.23
CA ALA A 7 36.00 5.01 7.77
C ALA A 7 34.91 5.30 6.71
N LEU A 8 34.51 4.29 5.92
CA LEU A 8 33.39 4.42 4.99
C LEU A 8 32.04 4.37 5.72
N GLN A 9 31.90 3.50 6.73
CA GLN A 9 30.70 3.41 7.56
C GLN A 9 30.44 4.72 8.31
N GLU A 10 31.47 5.34 8.90
CA GLU A 10 31.35 6.66 9.55
C GLU A 10 30.89 7.73 8.55
N LYS A 11 31.50 7.78 7.35
CA LYS A 11 31.08 8.73 6.31
C LYS A 11 29.64 8.52 5.85
N TRP A 12 29.16 7.27 5.80
CA TRP A 12 27.77 6.97 5.46
C TRP A 12 26.81 7.36 6.57
N TYR A 13 27.18 7.12 7.83
CA TYR A 13 26.40 7.57 8.97
C TYR A 13 26.26 9.10 8.97
N ASP A 14 27.36 9.84 8.82
CA ASP A 14 27.36 11.30 8.74
C ASP A 14 26.49 11.82 7.59
N PHE A 15 26.50 11.13 6.45
CA PHE A 15 25.68 11.50 5.30
C PHE A 15 24.18 11.22 5.56
N SER A 16 23.85 10.07 6.16
CA SER A 16 22.48 9.74 6.59
C SER A 16 21.95 10.76 7.60
N GLN A 17 22.78 11.17 8.57
CA GLN A 17 22.43 12.21 9.52
C GLN A 17 22.16 13.55 8.83
N LYS A 18 23.00 13.98 7.87
CA LYS A 18 22.76 15.21 7.10
C LYS A 18 21.46 15.16 6.30
N ILE A 19 21.11 14.01 5.73
CA ILE A 19 19.82 13.83 5.04
C ILE A 19 18.67 14.00 6.04
N ALA A 20 18.76 13.38 7.22
CA ALA A 20 17.75 13.51 8.26
C ALA A 20 17.62 14.97 8.76
N GLU A 21 18.73 15.69 8.93
CA GLU A 21 18.75 17.12 9.31
C GLU A 21 18.00 18.01 8.32
N GLU A 22 18.08 17.69 7.03
CA GLU A 22 17.39 18.41 5.95
C GLU A 22 15.95 17.94 5.73
N GLY A 23 15.60 16.74 6.21
CA GLY A 23 14.31 16.08 5.99
C GLY A 23 13.33 16.19 7.16
N ILE A 24 13.80 16.36 8.40
CA ILE A 24 12.93 16.56 9.57
C ILE A 24 12.14 17.87 9.41
N VAL A 25 10.82 17.78 9.63
CA VAL A 25 9.87 18.86 9.40
C VAL A 25 9.36 19.40 10.74
N LEU A 26 9.56 20.69 10.99
CA LEU A 26 8.89 21.39 12.08
C LEU A 26 7.51 21.83 11.60
N LEU A 27 6.44 21.23 12.10
CA LEU A 27 5.07 21.48 11.62
C LEU A 27 4.38 22.63 12.36
N LYS A 28 4.68 22.76 13.65
CA LYS A 28 4.14 23.78 14.55
C LYS A 28 5.20 24.20 15.56
N ASN A 29 5.27 25.48 15.92
CA ASN A 29 6.15 25.99 17.00
C ASN A 29 5.64 27.32 17.57
N GLU A 30 4.56 27.26 18.34
CA GLU A 30 4.00 28.42 19.04
C GLU A 30 4.92 28.84 20.20
N ASN A 31 4.93 30.15 20.50
CA ASN A 31 5.72 30.74 21.61
C ASN A 31 7.22 30.44 21.60
N ASN A 32 7.77 29.95 20.47
CA ASN A 32 9.16 29.48 20.36
C ASN A 32 9.50 28.45 21.46
N VAL A 33 8.63 27.45 21.64
CA VAL A 33 8.90 26.34 22.56
C VAL A 33 10.15 25.57 22.13
N LEU A 34 10.37 25.41 20.83
CA LEU A 34 11.64 24.92 20.27
C LEU A 34 12.51 26.08 19.74
N PRO A 35 13.85 25.97 19.82
CA PRO A 35 14.63 24.83 20.35
C PRO A 35 14.61 24.70 21.89
N LEU A 36 15.01 23.55 22.41
CA LEU A 36 15.08 23.18 23.82
C LEU A 36 16.33 23.73 24.56
N LEU A 37 17.15 24.55 23.91
CA LEU A 37 18.35 25.10 24.51
C LEU A 37 18.03 25.78 25.86
N ASN A 38 18.72 25.36 26.93
CA ASN A 38 18.54 25.82 28.31
C ASN A 38 17.19 25.47 28.98
N LYS A 39 16.37 24.61 28.39
CA LYS A 39 15.12 24.12 29.00
C LYS A 39 15.33 22.69 29.51
N LYS A 40 14.72 22.35 30.65
CA LYS A 40 14.62 20.95 31.09
C LYS A 40 13.31 20.36 30.53
N ALA A 41 13.41 19.32 29.73
CA ALA A 41 12.26 18.65 29.13
C ALA A 41 11.92 17.32 29.82
N ALA A 42 10.63 17.02 29.96
CA ALA A 42 10.13 15.71 30.36
C ALA A 42 9.71 14.93 29.11
N ILE A 43 10.35 13.78 28.86
CA ILE A 43 10.08 12.99 27.66
C ILE A 43 9.10 11.86 28.02
N PHE A 44 7.93 11.89 27.40
CA PHE A 44 6.85 10.93 27.56
C PHE A 44 6.65 10.12 26.28
N GLY A 45 6.01 8.97 26.40
CA GLY A 45 5.72 8.04 25.32
C GLY A 45 6.69 6.86 25.33
N ALA A 46 6.16 5.64 25.33
CA ALA A 46 6.93 4.39 25.31
C ALA A 46 7.80 4.31 24.06
N ALA A 47 7.36 4.91 22.94
CA ALA A 47 8.10 5.00 21.69
C ALA A 47 9.47 5.70 21.82
N GLN A 48 9.71 6.49 22.88
CA GLN A 48 11.05 7.04 23.16
C GLN A 48 12.07 5.94 23.48
N MET A 49 11.60 4.76 23.92
CA MET A 49 12.39 3.58 24.26
C MET A 49 12.65 2.66 23.07
N GLU A 50 12.22 3.01 21.86
CA GLU A 50 12.49 2.15 20.70
C GLU A 50 14.00 1.91 20.52
N ASN A 51 14.37 0.66 20.22
CA ASN A 51 15.76 0.21 20.04
C ASN A 51 16.65 0.28 21.29
N PHE A 52 16.10 0.49 22.50
CA PHE A 52 16.90 0.61 23.73
C PHE A 52 17.76 -0.61 24.07
N ARG A 53 17.43 -1.79 23.50
CA ARG A 53 18.18 -3.05 23.65
C ARG A 53 19.25 -3.27 22.59
N LEU A 54 19.25 -2.49 21.50
CA LEU A 54 20.24 -2.66 20.44
C LEU A 54 21.60 -2.18 20.93
N ALA A 55 22.65 -2.93 20.61
CA ALA A 55 24.03 -2.56 20.94
C ALA A 55 24.47 -1.27 20.23
N GLU A 56 23.80 -0.89 19.14
CA GLU A 56 24.01 0.36 18.42
C GLU A 56 23.38 1.54 19.17
N SER A 57 24.18 2.21 20.00
CA SER A 57 23.71 3.25 20.91
C SER A 57 23.06 4.46 20.20
N ASP A 58 23.34 4.64 18.92
CA ASP A 58 23.06 5.87 18.17
C ASP A 58 21.64 5.89 17.55
N LEU A 59 20.94 4.76 17.63
CA LEU A 59 19.54 4.62 17.19
C LEU A 59 18.53 4.97 18.29
N TYR A 60 18.99 5.03 19.54
CA TYR A 60 18.19 5.23 20.73
C TYR A 60 18.11 6.72 21.07
N LEU A 61 16.90 7.30 20.99
CA LEU A 61 16.65 8.74 21.13
C LEU A 61 17.28 9.32 22.40
N ILE A 62 17.07 8.68 23.55
CA ILE A 62 17.53 9.21 24.84
C ILE A 62 19.05 9.32 24.91
N ASN A 63 19.78 8.36 24.32
CA ASN A 63 21.24 8.42 24.26
C ASN A 63 21.71 9.60 23.39
N GLU A 64 21.06 9.86 22.26
CA GLU A 64 21.38 11.02 21.41
C GLU A 64 21.04 12.35 22.08
N LEU A 65 19.94 12.43 22.84
CA LEU A 65 19.64 13.61 23.66
C LEU A 65 20.75 13.85 24.70
N GLU A 66 21.22 12.81 25.39
CA GLU A 66 22.30 12.90 26.37
C GLU A 66 23.64 13.31 25.74
N LYS A 67 24.05 12.66 24.65
CA LYS A 67 25.27 13.02 23.90
C LYS A 67 25.29 14.47 23.43
N ASN A 68 24.13 14.98 23.00
CA ASN A 68 24.00 16.35 22.55
C ASN A 68 23.84 17.34 23.71
N GLY A 69 23.76 16.88 24.96
CA GLY A 69 23.64 17.73 26.14
C GLY A 69 22.27 18.38 26.29
N ILE A 70 21.21 17.75 25.75
CA ILE A 70 19.83 18.16 26.01
C ILE A 70 19.54 17.89 27.49
N ASN A 71 19.03 18.90 28.20
CA ASN A 71 18.62 18.74 29.59
C ASN A 71 17.22 18.11 29.63
N PHE A 72 17.12 16.87 30.10
CA PHE A 72 15.84 16.18 30.25
C PHE A 72 15.73 15.48 31.61
N ASP A 73 14.51 15.08 31.96
CA ASP A 73 14.25 14.33 33.19
C ASP A 73 14.72 12.87 33.06
N ARG A 74 15.93 12.60 33.58
CA ARG A 74 16.55 11.26 33.53
C ARG A 74 15.82 10.22 34.37
N GLU A 75 15.14 10.63 35.44
CA GLU A 75 14.40 9.69 36.29
C GLU A 75 13.18 9.16 35.55
N LEU A 76 12.42 10.03 34.87
CA LEU A 76 11.33 9.63 33.98
C LEU A 76 11.81 8.72 32.84
N ALA A 77 12.95 9.03 32.20
CA ALA A 77 13.52 8.18 31.16
C ALA A 77 13.89 6.78 31.69
N ASN A 78 14.38 6.69 32.93
CA ASN A 78 14.67 5.40 33.57
C ASN A 78 13.39 4.63 33.93
N ASP A 79 12.32 5.30 34.38
CA ASP A 79 11.02 4.66 34.60
C ASP A 79 10.50 4.02 33.31
N TYR A 80 10.56 4.76 32.20
CA TYR A 80 10.19 4.25 30.87
C TYR A 80 11.06 3.06 30.45
N LYS A 81 12.36 3.11 30.72
CA LYS A 81 13.27 2.00 30.40
C LYS A 81 12.92 0.75 31.20
N SER A 82 12.73 0.86 32.52
CA SER A 82 12.35 -0.26 33.38
C SER A 82 10.98 -0.84 32.99
N TRP A 83 10.03 0.01 32.60
CA TRP A 83 8.76 -0.46 32.06
C TRP A 83 8.95 -1.18 30.72
N ALA A 84 9.75 -0.63 29.80
CA ALA A 84 10.01 -1.22 28.48
C ALA A 84 10.70 -2.59 28.57
N GLU A 85 11.56 -2.82 29.56
CA GLU A 85 12.20 -4.13 29.82
C GLU A 85 11.17 -5.27 30.01
N SER A 86 9.98 -4.95 30.54
CA SER A 86 8.92 -5.91 30.81
C SER A 86 7.78 -5.91 29.77
N ASN A 87 7.71 -4.88 28.90
CA ASN A 87 6.55 -4.65 28.02
C ASN A 87 6.89 -4.55 26.52
N SER A 88 8.18 -4.52 26.13
CA SER A 88 8.56 -4.57 24.72
C SER A 88 8.30 -5.94 24.10
N LYS A 89 7.80 -5.98 22.86
CA LYS A 89 7.70 -7.21 22.07
C LYS A 89 9.09 -7.77 21.74
N ASP A 90 9.22 -9.10 21.77
CA ASP A 90 10.47 -9.77 21.38
C ASP A 90 10.65 -9.71 19.85
N ARG A 91 11.70 -9.02 19.40
CA ARG A 91 11.99 -8.79 17.97
C ARG A 91 12.97 -9.85 17.45
N THR A 92 12.46 -10.95 16.92
CA THR A 92 13.18 -11.87 16.03
C THR A 92 13.38 -11.27 14.62
N PHE A 93 14.33 -11.78 13.83
CA PHE A 93 14.55 -11.33 12.44
C PHE A 93 13.26 -11.38 11.58
N ARG A 94 12.39 -12.37 11.83
CA ARG A 94 11.08 -12.54 11.17
C ARG A 94 10.01 -11.55 11.66
N THR A 95 10.11 -11.08 12.90
CA THR A 95 9.19 -10.06 13.45
C THR A 95 9.66 -8.63 13.16
N ASN A 96 10.93 -8.39 12.83
CA ASN A 96 11.39 -7.08 12.35
C ASN A 96 10.75 -6.64 11.03
N ILE A 97 10.22 -7.57 10.23
CA ILE A 97 9.55 -7.27 8.94
C ILE A 97 8.04 -7.01 9.14
N MET A 98 7.43 -7.53 10.22
CA MET A 98 5.97 -7.53 10.41
C MET A 98 5.48 -6.84 11.71
N VAL A 99 6.34 -6.59 12.69
CA VAL A 99 5.96 -5.92 13.95
C VAL A 99 6.02 -4.42 13.73
N GLN A 100 4.84 -3.81 13.60
CA GLN A 100 4.65 -2.40 13.32
C GLN A 100 5.00 -1.48 14.50
N ASN A 101 4.80 -1.93 15.75
CA ASN A 101 5.12 -1.15 16.96
C ASN A 101 5.83 -2.04 18.02
N GLU A 102 6.85 -1.51 18.70
CA GLU A 102 7.56 -2.25 19.79
C GLU A 102 6.69 -2.48 21.03
N PHE A 103 5.70 -1.61 21.22
CA PHE A 103 4.81 -1.57 22.38
C PHE A 103 3.36 -1.52 21.91
N ASP A 104 2.48 -2.31 22.51
CA ASP A 104 1.02 -2.28 22.26
C ASP A 104 0.31 -1.22 23.08
N GLU A 105 0.83 -0.94 24.28
CA GLU A 105 0.26 -0.03 25.25
C GLU A 105 1.26 1.06 25.61
N GLU A 106 0.76 2.20 26.06
CA GLU A 106 1.57 3.26 26.63
C GLU A 106 1.80 3.02 28.14
N MET A 107 2.94 3.49 28.68
CA MET A 107 3.22 3.37 30.12
C MET A 107 2.20 4.20 30.92
N PRO A 108 1.47 3.61 31.90
CA PRO A 108 0.61 4.39 32.78
C PRO A 108 1.43 5.38 33.62
N ILE A 109 1.09 6.66 33.54
CA ILE A 109 1.73 7.72 34.33
C ILE A 109 0.82 8.11 35.50
N SER A 110 1.34 8.01 36.72
CA SER A 110 0.61 8.42 37.93
C SER A 110 0.80 9.90 38.23
N GLU A 111 -0.12 10.48 38.99
CA GLU A 111 -0.02 11.86 39.49
C GLU A 111 1.31 12.13 40.22
N ALA A 112 1.80 11.16 41.00
CA ALA A 112 3.08 11.29 41.71
C ALA A 112 4.27 11.47 40.76
N VAL A 113 4.24 10.83 39.58
CA VAL A 113 5.26 11.00 38.55
C VAL A 113 5.20 12.41 37.96
N PHE A 114 4.00 12.92 37.65
CA PHE A 114 3.84 14.31 37.18
C PHE A 114 4.38 15.31 38.20
N GLN A 115 3.99 15.18 39.46
CA GLN A 115 4.45 16.08 40.53
C GLN A 115 5.96 16.03 40.72
N ARG A 116 6.58 14.85 40.63
CA ARG A 116 8.04 14.68 40.72
C ARG A 116 8.74 15.37 39.55
N VAL A 117 8.28 15.15 38.33
CA VAL A 117 8.86 15.76 37.12
C VAL A 117 8.78 17.28 37.16
N LEU A 118 7.63 17.84 37.54
CA LEU A 118 7.42 19.28 37.67
C LEU A 118 8.28 19.87 38.81
N SER A 119 8.32 19.22 39.98
CA SER A 119 9.17 19.63 41.11
C SER A 119 10.66 19.55 40.78
N GLY A 120 11.02 18.66 39.84
CA GLY A 120 12.35 18.54 39.26
C GLY A 120 12.69 19.63 38.24
N GLY A 121 11.81 20.60 37.99
CA GLY A 121 12.03 21.78 37.15
C GLY A 121 11.81 21.55 35.64
N ALA A 122 11.20 20.43 35.23
CA ALA A 122 10.84 20.22 33.84
C ALA A 122 9.49 20.89 33.53
N GLU A 123 9.51 22.08 32.94
CA GLU A 123 8.29 22.84 32.59
C GLU A 123 7.81 22.57 31.15
N THR A 124 8.64 21.93 30.34
CA THR A 124 8.33 21.52 28.96
C THR A 124 8.18 20.01 28.88
N ALA A 125 7.12 19.53 28.24
CA ALA A 125 6.93 18.10 27.96
C ALA A 125 7.15 17.82 26.46
N MET A 126 7.69 16.65 26.13
CA MET A 126 7.69 16.10 24.78
C MET A 126 7.00 14.74 24.80
N ILE A 127 5.98 14.54 23.97
CA ILE A 127 5.28 13.27 23.79
C ILE A 127 5.77 12.64 22.49
N VAL A 128 6.25 11.40 22.55
CA VAL A 128 6.71 10.64 21.39
C VAL A 128 5.62 9.67 20.94
N ILE A 129 5.06 9.91 19.75
CA ILE A 129 4.13 8.98 19.09
C ILE A 129 4.83 8.37 17.88
N ARG A 130 4.65 7.06 17.72
CA ARG A 130 5.26 6.29 16.63
C ARG A 130 4.21 5.43 15.94
N ARG A 131 4.36 5.32 14.63
CA ARG A 131 3.76 4.29 13.78
C ARG A 131 4.76 3.81 12.75
N SER A 132 4.62 2.57 12.33
CA SER A 132 5.28 2.06 11.14
C SER A 132 4.34 1.17 10.35
N SER A 133 4.63 1.01 9.06
CA SER A 133 3.93 0.12 8.15
C SER A 133 4.95 -0.76 7.43
N SER A 134 4.48 -1.86 6.87
CA SER A 134 5.33 -2.83 6.15
C SER A 134 4.66 -3.28 4.87
N GLU A 135 5.44 -3.89 3.97
CA GLU A 135 4.89 -4.55 2.78
C GLU A 135 3.86 -5.63 3.20
N ASN A 136 2.80 -5.79 2.39
CA ASN A 136 1.70 -6.74 2.59
C ASN A 136 0.82 -6.49 3.82
N CYS A 137 1.00 -5.36 4.53
CA CYS A 137 0.18 -4.96 5.67
C CYS A 137 -0.18 -3.47 5.57
N ASP A 138 -1.37 -3.18 5.05
CA ASP A 138 -1.95 -1.83 5.15
C ASP A 138 -2.32 -1.51 6.59
N MET A 139 -2.28 -0.22 6.95
CA MET A 139 -2.80 0.22 8.25
C MET A 139 -4.31 0.14 8.29
N THR A 140 -4.85 -0.18 9.47
CA THR A 140 -6.29 -0.18 9.72
C THR A 140 -6.72 1.13 10.37
N ALA A 141 -7.98 1.52 10.13
CA ALA A 141 -8.62 2.66 10.79
C ALA A 141 -9.02 2.34 12.25
N GLU A 142 -8.14 1.65 13.00
CA GLU A 142 -8.38 1.16 14.36
C GLU A 142 -7.46 1.87 15.37
N LYS A 143 -7.84 1.77 16.65
CA LYS A 143 -7.07 2.31 17.78
C LYS A 143 -5.74 1.59 17.93
N GLY A 144 -4.66 2.36 18.04
CA GLY A 144 -3.29 1.85 18.12
C GLY A 144 -2.61 1.68 16.76
N ASP A 145 -3.34 1.92 15.65
CA ASP A 145 -2.80 1.96 14.29
C ASP A 145 -3.03 3.34 13.66
N TYR A 146 -3.93 3.54 12.69
CA TYR A 146 -4.20 4.90 12.18
C TYR A 146 -4.72 5.85 13.27
N LEU A 147 -5.53 5.34 14.20
CA LEU A 147 -6.02 6.11 15.36
C LEU A 147 -5.06 5.96 16.54
N LEU A 148 -5.07 6.95 17.43
CA LEU A 148 -4.42 6.81 18.73
C LEU A 148 -5.01 5.64 19.52
N SER A 149 -4.17 4.95 20.30
CA SER A 149 -4.66 3.98 21.27
C SER A 149 -5.34 4.69 22.44
N ASP A 150 -6.16 3.97 23.20
CA ASP A 150 -6.78 4.52 24.41
C ASP A 150 -5.73 4.97 25.45
N SER A 151 -4.58 4.31 25.52
CA SER A 151 -3.50 4.67 26.44
C SER A 151 -2.70 5.88 25.97
N GLU A 152 -2.49 6.05 24.65
CA GLU A 152 -1.92 7.27 24.07
C GLU A 152 -2.83 8.49 24.27
N GLU A 153 -4.14 8.35 24.02
CA GLU A 153 -5.09 9.43 24.26
C GLU A 153 -5.09 9.88 25.74
N ARG A 154 -5.06 8.93 26.68
CA ARG A 154 -4.97 9.23 28.11
C ARG A 154 -3.67 9.95 28.45
N LEU A 155 -2.53 9.50 27.90
CA LEU A 155 -1.24 10.15 28.11
C LEU A 155 -1.26 11.59 27.58
N ILE A 156 -1.72 11.81 26.35
CA ILE A 156 -1.77 13.14 25.73
C ILE A 156 -2.62 14.10 26.55
N LYS A 157 -3.83 13.68 26.92
CA LYS A 157 -4.74 14.49 27.76
C LYS A 157 -4.10 14.81 29.12
N ALA A 158 -3.47 13.83 29.77
CA ALA A 158 -2.82 14.02 31.05
C ALA A 158 -1.62 14.99 30.96
N VAL A 159 -0.73 14.81 29.98
CA VAL A 159 0.43 15.68 29.78
C VAL A 159 -0.02 17.11 29.44
N CYS A 160 -1.00 17.27 28.55
CA CYS A 160 -1.54 18.60 28.21
C CYS A 160 -2.24 19.30 29.38
N GLY A 161 -2.74 18.54 30.35
CA GLY A 161 -3.32 19.09 31.59
C GLY A 161 -2.29 19.57 32.62
N HIS A 162 -1.07 19.03 32.61
CA HIS A 162 -0.03 19.32 33.61
C HIS A 162 1.04 20.30 33.12
N PHE A 163 1.33 20.31 31.81
CA PHE A 163 2.44 21.10 31.26
C PHE A 163 1.94 22.29 30.46
N LYS A 164 2.63 23.43 30.62
CA LYS A 164 2.30 24.65 29.89
C LYS A 164 2.74 24.58 28.42
N ASP A 165 3.93 24.02 28.20
CA ASP A 165 4.59 23.89 26.90
C ASP A 165 4.70 22.41 26.55
N VAL A 166 3.92 21.97 25.55
CA VAL A 166 3.90 20.57 25.10
C VAL A 166 4.37 20.47 23.65
N ILE A 167 5.31 19.56 23.43
CA ILE A 167 5.87 19.21 22.12
C ILE A 167 5.35 17.82 21.75
N LEU A 168 4.89 17.63 20.52
CA LEU A 168 4.58 16.33 19.95
C LEU A 168 5.65 15.95 18.93
N LEU A 169 6.33 14.83 19.16
CA LEU A 169 7.23 14.19 18.21
C LEU A 169 6.47 13.08 17.49
N LEU A 170 6.19 13.29 16.20
CA LEU A 170 5.58 12.31 15.30
C LEU A 170 6.69 11.53 14.56
N LYS A 171 7.04 10.36 15.09
CA LYS A 171 7.95 9.40 14.47
C LYS A 171 7.17 8.39 13.63
N ILE A 172 6.51 8.87 12.58
CA ILE A 172 5.57 8.10 11.76
C ILE A 172 6.07 8.03 10.31
N GLY A 173 6.03 6.83 9.70
CA GLY A 173 6.30 6.64 8.26
C GLY A 173 5.06 6.77 7.37
N CYS A 174 3.89 6.84 8.02
CA CYS A 174 2.55 6.81 7.46
C CYS A 174 1.68 7.86 8.19
N CYS A 175 0.62 8.34 7.56
CA CYS A 175 -0.26 9.33 8.19
C CYS A 175 -1.10 8.70 9.31
N ILE A 176 -1.32 9.44 10.40
CA ILE A 176 -2.28 9.06 11.44
C ILE A 176 -3.41 10.08 11.50
N ASP A 177 -4.47 9.76 12.24
CA ASP A 177 -5.47 10.75 12.62
C ASP A 177 -4.83 11.88 13.44
N LEU A 178 -5.10 13.12 13.02
CA LEU A 178 -4.60 14.32 13.70
C LEU A 178 -5.73 15.16 14.30
N SER A 179 -6.97 14.65 14.31
CA SER A 179 -8.12 15.38 14.86
C SER A 179 -7.97 15.67 16.35
N PHE A 180 -7.23 14.83 17.08
CA PHE A 180 -6.94 15.05 18.50
C PHE A 180 -6.18 16.35 18.78
N LEU A 181 -5.53 16.96 17.79
CA LEU A 181 -4.86 18.25 17.96
C LEU A 181 -5.84 19.39 18.26
N ASP A 182 -7.10 19.28 17.85
CA ASP A 182 -8.13 20.31 18.09
C ASP A 182 -8.48 20.42 19.60
N ASP A 183 -8.42 19.29 20.32
CA ASP A 183 -8.80 19.21 21.75
C ASP A 183 -7.62 19.30 22.72
N ASN A 184 -6.38 19.27 22.22
CA ASN A 184 -5.18 19.17 23.06
C ASN A 184 -4.23 20.33 22.81
N LYS A 185 -3.81 21.01 23.89
CA LYS A 185 -2.89 22.15 23.82
C LYS A 185 -1.46 21.67 23.55
N ILE A 186 -1.14 21.46 22.27
CA ILE A 186 0.19 21.09 21.79
C ILE A 186 0.81 22.32 21.10
N ASN A 187 1.92 22.81 21.64
CA ASN A 187 2.56 24.05 21.22
C ASN A 187 3.52 23.86 20.05
N ALA A 188 4.19 22.70 19.98
CA ALA A 188 5.04 22.36 18.87
C ALA A 188 4.80 20.95 18.37
N VAL A 189 4.95 20.74 17.07
CA VAL A 189 4.84 19.44 16.42
C VAL A 189 6.05 19.28 15.51
N ILE A 190 6.81 18.20 15.69
CA ILE A 190 7.97 17.85 14.87
C ILE A 190 7.77 16.45 14.27
N TYR A 191 8.06 16.31 12.99
CA TYR A 191 7.86 15.09 12.21
C TYR A 191 9.19 14.60 11.64
N THR A 192 9.52 13.33 11.86
CA THR A 192 10.85 12.78 11.52
C THR A 192 10.85 11.69 10.46
N ASN A 193 9.70 11.36 9.86
CA ASN A 193 9.55 10.21 8.96
C ASN A 193 10.35 8.97 9.48
N SER A 194 10.95 8.20 8.58
CA SER A 194 11.96 7.17 8.87
C SER A 194 13.22 7.42 8.02
N PHE A 195 14.18 8.21 8.53
CA PHE A 195 15.43 8.54 7.79
C PHE A 195 16.61 7.60 8.12
N GLY A 196 16.34 6.41 8.66
CA GLY A 196 17.35 5.43 9.03
C GLY A 196 18.22 5.86 10.22
N ASN A 197 19.46 5.38 10.25
CA ASN A 197 20.31 5.40 11.46
C ASN A 197 20.68 6.81 11.94
N GLY A 198 20.78 7.80 11.05
CA GLY A 198 21.10 9.18 11.42
C GLY A 198 19.95 9.98 12.04
N THR A 199 18.73 9.42 12.11
CA THR A 199 17.52 10.17 12.50
C THR A 199 17.58 10.72 13.94
N ALA A 200 17.99 9.89 14.91
CA ALA A 200 17.99 10.28 16.32
C ALA A 200 19.03 11.39 16.60
N ALA A 201 20.23 11.28 16.03
CA ALA A 201 21.29 12.29 16.13
C ALA A 201 20.88 13.61 15.47
N ALA A 202 20.30 13.56 14.27
CA ALA A 202 19.76 14.73 13.57
C ALA A 202 18.68 15.43 14.40
N LEU A 203 17.73 14.67 14.95
CA LEU A 203 16.68 15.21 15.81
C LEU A 203 17.25 15.88 17.05
N ALA A 204 18.23 15.27 17.74
CA ALA A 204 18.83 15.86 18.93
C ALA A 204 19.53 17.21 18.63
N ARG A 205 20.24 17.30 17.49
CA ARG A 205 20.87 18.56 17.04
C ARG A 205 19.84 19.64 16.66
N ILE A 206 18.72 19.25 16.05
CA ILE A 206 17.60 20.15 15.76
C ILE A 206 16.96 20.64 17.06
N LEU A 207 16.61 19.72 17.98
CA LEU A 207 16.02 20.07 19.27
C LEU A 207 16.93 20.99 20.08
N LYS A 208 18.25 20.86 19.95
CA LYS A 208 19.22 21.77 20.58
C LYS A 208 19.29 23.16 19.92
N GLY A 209 18.88 23.27 18.66
CA GLY A 209 19.02 24.47 17.85
C GLY A 209 20.38 24.61 17.16
N GLU A 210 21.21 23.57 17.17
CA GLU A 210 22.47 23.55 16.39
C GLU A 210 22.18 23.47 14.89
N VAL A 211 21.10 22.77 14.53
CA VAL A 211 20.58 22.67 13.18
C VAL A 211 19.21 23.30 13.15
N ASN A 212 18.99 24.18 12.17
CA ASN A 212 17.69 24.79 11.94
C ASN A 212 16.86 23.89 10.99
N PRO A 213 15.67 23.41 11.39
CA PRO A 213 14.85 22.54 10.55
C PRO A 213 14.48 23.25 9.25
N SER A 214 14.53 22.49 8.16
CA SER A 214 14.27 23.01 6.80
C SER A 214 13.58 22.00 5.88
N GLY A 215 13.09 20.88 6.44
CA GLY A 215 12.24 19.94 5.71
C GLY A 215 10.86 20.53 5.43
N LYS A 216 10.21 20.03 4.37
CA LYS A 216 8.83 20.35 3.99
C LYS A 216 8.06 19.05 3.77
N LEU A 217 6.76 19.03 4.06
CA LEU A 217 5.90 17.88 3.83
C LEU A 217 5.77 17.54 2.33
N THR A 218 5.87 16.26 2.00
CA THR A 218 5.67 15.73 0.64
C THR A 218 4.26 15.22 0.38
N TYR A 219 3.37 15.32 1.38
CA TYR A 219 1.97 14.92 1.32
C TYR A 219 1.13 15.86 2.19
N THR A 220 -0.20 15.81 2.04
CA THR A 220 -1.13 16.56 2.89
C THR A 220 -1.47 15.73 4.12
N MET A 221 -1.35 16.29 5.31
CA MET A 221 -1.84 15.68 6.54
C MET A 221 -3.25 16.20 6.84
N ALA A 222 -4.27 15.37 6.59
CA ALA A 222 -5.67 15.68 6.87
C ALA A 222 -6.06 15.32 8.32
N LYS A 223 -7.25 15.77 8.75
CA LYS A 223 -7.76 15.46 10.10
C LYS A 223 -8.04 13.98 10.28
N ARG A 224 -8.84 13.39 9.38
CA ARG A 224 -9.35 12.01 9.46
C ARG A 224 -9.06 11.24 8.18
N ILE A 225 -9.09 9.91 8.28
CA ILE A 225 -8.94 9.03 7.11
C ILE A 225 -10.04 9.29 6.07
N SER A 226 -11.28 9.55 6.50
CA SER A 226 -12.43 9.81 5.61
C SER A 226 -12.31 11.09 4.79
N ASP A 227 -11.38 11.99 5.13
CA ASP A 227 -11.21 13.25 4.44
C ASP A 227 -10.35 13.10 3.17
N TYR A 228 -9.58 12.00 3.04
CA TYR A 228 -8.84 11.69 1.82
C TYR A 228 -9.80 11.16 0.74
N PRO A 229 -9.64 11.61 -0.52
CA PRO A 229 -10.60 11.30 -1.57
C PRO A 229 -10.56 9.82 -2.00
N SER A 230 -9.41 9.17 -1.83
CA SER A 230 -9.22 7.75 -2.13
C SER A 230 -9.81 6.82 -1.05
N SER A 231 -10.02 7.30 0.18
CA SER A 231 -10.43 6.44 1.31
C SER A 231 -11.76 5.74 1.10
N ALA A 232 -12.68 6.38 0.36
CA ALA A 232 -13.98 5.80 0.05
C ALA A 232 -13.91 4.65 -0.95
N ASN A 233 -12.79 4.45 -1.65
CA ASN A 233 -12.61 3.36 -2.59
C ASN A 233 -11.47 2.42 -2.16
N PHE A 234 -10.47 2.89 -1.39
CA PHE A 234 -9.26 2.15 -1.06
C PHE A 234 -9.53 0.83 -0.31
N GLY A 235 -8.96 -0.27 -0.81
CA GLY A 235 -9.08 -1.62 -0.21
C GLY A 235 -10.42 -2.31 -0.47
N GLN A 236 -11.25 -1.77 -1.37
CA GLN A 236 -12.53 -2.38 -1.74
C GLN A 236 -12.31 -3.60 -2.66
N HIS A 237 -13.28 -4.52 -2.66
CA HIS A 237 -13.30 -5.75 -3.48
C HIS A 237 -12.12 -6.71 -3.27
N GLY A 238 -12.32 -7.74 -2.43
CA GLY A 238 -11.36 -8.83 -2.25
C GLY A 238 -10.01 -8.38 -1.66
N GLY A 239 -10.01 -7.43 -0.73
CA GLY A 239 -8.78 -6.97 -0.07
C GLY A 239 -7.92 -6.02 -0.92
N GLY A 240 -8.52 -5.30 -1.88
CA GLY A 240 -7.80 -4.40 -2.78
C GLY A 240 -7.39 -5.05 -4.11
N LEU A 241 -7.96 -6.21 -4.47
CA LEU A 241 -7.74 -6.84 -5.77
C LEU A 241 -8.11 -5.92 -6.93
N ILE A 242 -9.15 -5.11 -6.74
CA ILE A 242 -9.64 -4.17 -7.75
C ILE A 242 -9.97 -2.87 -7.05
N GLN A 243 -9.36 -1.81 -7.56
CA GLN A 243 -9.44 -0.51 -6.95
C GLN A 243 -9.94 0.49 -7.99
N ASP A 244 -11.13 1.04 -7.76
CA ASP A 244 -11.63 2.16 -8.55
C ASP A 244 -11.00 3.44 -8.01
N TYR A 245 -10.08 4.02 -8.78
CA TYR A 245 -9.46 5.31 -8.47
C TYR A 245 -10.42 6.44 -8.89
N LYS A 246 -11.59 6.50 -8.26
CA LYS A 246 -12.64 7.45 -8.63
C LYS A 246 -12.25 8.89 -8.33
N GLU A 247 -11.27 9.13 -7.46
CA GLU A 247 -10.69 10.45 -7.24
C GLU A 247 -9.89 10.96 -8.46
N ASP A 248 -9.52 10.08 -9.38
CA ASP A 248 -8.82 10.39 -10.63
C ASP A 248 -7.57 11.26 -10.40
N ILE A 249 -7.40 12.38 -11.10
CA ILE A 249 -6.26 13.28 -10.91
C ILE A 249 -6.30 14.04 -9.57
N PHE A 250 -7.42 14.04 -8.85
CA PHE A 250 -7.58 14.73 -7.57
C PHE A 250 -7.04 13.87 -6.43
N VAL A 251 -5.74 13.61 -6.44
CA VAL A 251 -5.03 12.90 -5.38
C VAL A 251 -4.30 13.89 -4.47
N GLY A 252 -4.44 13.71 -3.15
CA GLY A 252 -3.72 14.48 -2.14
C GLY A 252 -4.00 15.98 -2.27
N TYR A 253 -2.94 16.80 -2.40
CA TYR A 253 -3.08 18.26 -2.44
C TYR A 253 -3.91 18.76 -3.62
N ARG A 254 -3.98 18.02 -4.73
CA ARG A 254 -4.82 18.36 -5.89
C ARG A 254 -6.29 18.36 -5.50
N TYR A 255 -6.72 17.42 -4.66
CA TYR A 255 -8.06 17.39 -4.09
C TYR A 255 -8.26 18.46 -3.02
N PHE A 256 -7.40 18.47 -1.99
CA PHE A 256 -7.60 19.35 -0.85
C PHE A 256 -7.57 20.83 -1.25
N LYS A 257 -6.69 21.22 -2.18
CA LYS A 257 -6.63 22.60 -2.66
C LYS A 257 -7.84 22.99 -3.51
N THR A 258 -8.47 22.02 -4.18
CA THR A 258 -9.59 22.27 -5.09
C THR A 258 -10.94 22.22 -4.36
N PHE A 259 -11.13 21.31 -3.39
CA PHE A 259 -12.45 21.02 -2.81
C PHE A 259 -12.54 21.06 -1.27
N GLY A 260 -11.46 20.74 -0.54
CA GLY A 260 -11.56 20.30 0.86
C GLY A 260 -10.56 20.94 1.83
N SER A 261 -10.17 22.18 1.57
CA SER A 261 -9.09 22.87 2.31
C SER A 261 -9.31 22.93 3.83
N GLU A 262 -10.56 22.92 4.30
CA GLU A 262 -10.96 22.97 5.70
C GLU A 262 -10.62 21.70 6.50
N ASN A 263 -10.36 20.58 5.82
CA ASN A 263 -9.99 19.31 6.45
C ASN A 263 -8.47 19.09 6.57
N VAL A 264 -7.67 20.06 6.11
CA VAL A 264 -6.21 20.00 6.17
C VAL A 264 -5.69 20.48 7.52
N VAL A 265 -4.83 19.67 8.15
CA VAL A 265 -4.10 20.07 9.37
C VAL A 265 -2.76 20.68 9.00
N PHE A 266 -1.98 19.99 8.17
CA PHE A 266 -0.72 20.50 7.61
C PHE A 266 -0.72 20.30 6.09
N PRO A 267 -0.64 21.39 5.30
CA PRO A 267 -0.76 21.30 3.86
C PRO A 267 0.51 20.75 3.20
N PHE A 268 0.38 20.32 1.94
CA PHE A 268 1.53 19.94 1.12
C PHE A 268 2.56 21.07 1.04
N GLY A 269 3.85 20.70 1.12
CA GLY A 269 4.95 21.65 1.11
C GLY A 269 5.09 22.46 2.40
N HIS A 270 4.32 22.19 3.46
CA HIS A 270 4.43 22.90 4.74
C HIS A 270 5.66 22.47 5.55
N GLY A 271 6.29 23.42 6.22
CA GLY A 271 7.39 23.19 7.14
C GLY A 271 7.99 24.51 7.62
N LEU A 272 8.14 24.63 8.93
CA LEU A 272 8.64 25.82 9.61
C LEU A 272 10.16 25.75 9.80
N SER A 273 10.72 26.91 10.16
CA SER A 273 12.11 27.10 10.52
C SER A 273 12.18 27.83 11.87
N TYR A 274 13.33 27.78 12.56
CA TYR A 274 13.60 28.66 13.70
C TYR A 274 13.85 30.12 13.28
N THR A 275 13.99 30.38 11.98
CA THR A 275 14.14 31.73 11.42
C THR A 275 12.99 32.07 10.46
N ASN A 276 12.94 33.32 10.00
CA ASN A 276 11.94 33.80 9.05
C ASN A 276 12.60 34.18 7.73
N PHE A 277 11.92 33.90 6.62
CA PHE A 277 12.39 34.25 5.28
C PHE A 277 11.42 35.22 4.61
N LYS A 278 11.99 36.21 3.92
CA LYS A 278 11.25 37.13 3.05
C LYS A 278 11.51 36.74 1.60
N LEU A 279 10.44 36.55 0.85
CA LEU A 279 10.44 36.30 -0.59
C LEU A 279 10.03 37.60 -1.29
N ASP A 280 10.91 38.19 -2.12
CA ASP A 280 10.62 39.43 -2.84
C ASP A 280 11.34 39.53 -4.19
N ASN A 281 11.15 40.65 -4.89
CA ASN A 281 11.68 40.90 -6.25
C ASN A 281 11.34 39.75 -7.22
N ILE A 282 10.10 39.28 -7.15
CA ILE A 282 9.60 38.21 -8.04
C ILE A 282 9.52 38.76 -9.47
N ARG A 283 10.15 38.04 -10.39
CA ARG A 283 10.15 38.34 -11.82
C ARG A 283 9.65 37.13 -12.58
N PHE A 284 8.76 37.38 -13.52
CA PHE A 284 8.19 36.36 -14.39
C PHE A 284 8.47 36.74 -15.84
N GLU A 285 8.97 35.78 -16.60
CA GLU A 285 9.18 35.90 -18.03
C GLU A 285 8.71 34.64 -18.74
N LYS A 286 7.91 34.83 -19.80
CA LYS A 286 7.56 33.76 -20.74
C LYS A 286 8.23 34.03 -22.08
N SER A 287 9.12 33.14 -22.50
CA SER A 287 9.78 33.13 -23.81
C SER A 287 9.49 31.78 -24.49
N ASP A 288 10.51 30.99 -24.85
CA ASP A 288 10.38 29.57 -25.18
C ASP A 288 9.95 28.77 -23.95
N LYS A 289 10.60 28.99 -22.81
CA LYS A 289 10.25 28.43 -21.49
C LYS A 289 9.57 29.46 -20.59
N ILE A 290 9.19 29.03 -19.39
CA ILE A 290 8.74 29.89 -18.30
C ILE A 290 9.92 30.07 -17.34
N TYR A 291 10.28 31.31 -17.07
CA TYR A 291 11.32 31.69 -16.12
C TYR A 291 10.71 32.46 -14.96
N VAL A 292 11.00 32.01 -13.75
CA VAL A 292 10.64 32.73 -12.52
C VAL A 292 11.90 32.95 -11.69
N GLU A 293 12.15 34.19 -11.29
CA GLU A 293 13.28 34.55 -10.44
C GLU A 293 12.76 35.29 -9.20
N LEU A 294 13.34 35.04 -8.03
CA LEU A 294 13.06 35.80 -6.81
C LEU A 294 14.27 35.84 -5.88
N ASN A 295 14.26 36.80 -4.96
CA ASN A 295 15.21 36.85 -3.86
C ASN A 295 14.58 36.24 -2.60
N VAL A 296 15.38 35.42 -1.90
CA VAL A 296 15.06 34.87 -0.59
C VAL A 296 16.04 35.45 0.41
N THR A 297 15.52 36.16 1.42
CA THR A 297 16.34 36.79 2.47
C THR A 297 16.00 36.22 3.82
N ASN A 298 17.01 35.77 4.58
CA ASN A 298 16.83 35.41 5.97
C ASN A 298 16.69 36.67 6.82
N THR A 299 15.51 36.89 7.38
CA THR A 299 15.17 38.10 8.17
C THR A 299 15.14 37.85 9.68
N GLY A 300 15.32 36.59 10.10
CA GLY A 300 15.31 36.24 11.51
C GLY A 300 16.70 36.23 12.14
N LYS A 301 16.82 35.54 13.29
CA LYS A 301 18.01 35.58 14.15
C LYS A 301 18.92 34.36 13.99
N TYR A 302 18.42 33.30 13.36
CA TYR A 302 19.16 32.04 13.21
C TYR A 302 19.53 31.85 11.74
N ALA A 303 20.70 31.27 11.48
CA ALA A 303 21.00 30.78 10.14
C ALA A 303 19.99 29.69 9.75
N GLY A 304 19.62 29.61 8.48
CA GLY A 304 18.62 28.64 8.02
C GLY A 304 18.58 28.51 6.50
N LYS A 305 17.80 27.52 6.04
CA LYS A 305 17.50 27.29 4.63
C LYS A 305 16.00 27.40 4.41
N GLU A 306 15.59 27.84 3.23
CA GLU A 306 14.19 27.87 2.82
C GLU A 306 13.99 27.08 1.53
N VAL A 307 12.84 26.42 1.41
CA VAL A 307 12.41 25.78 0.17
C VAL A 307 11.32 26.66 -0.45
N VAL A 308 11.58 27.14 -1.66
CA VAL A 308 10.61 27.89 -2.46
C VAL A 308 10.00 26.95 -3.50
N GLN A 309 8.68 27.01 -3.64
CA GLN A 309 7.85 26.12 -4.44
C GLN A 309 7.10 26.97 -5.47
N LEU A 310 7.10 26.51 -6.72
CA LEU A 310 6.41 27.12 -7.85
C LEU A 310 5.26 26.21 -8.30
N TYR A 311 4.06 26.76 -8.31
CA TYR A 311 2.83 26.08 -8.68
C TYR A 311 2.23 26.69 -9.93
N CYS A 312 1.62 25.87 -10.78
CA CYS A 312 0.85 26.30 -11.94
C CYS A 312 -0.65 26.08 -11.69
N SER A 313 -1.46 27.07 -12.02
CA SER A 313 -2.90 26.95 -12.18
C SER A 313 -3.21 27.02 -13.67
N ALA A 314 -3.62 25.88 -14.23
CA ALA A 314 -4.04 25.77 -15.63
C ALA A 314 -5.46 26.35 -15.82
N PRO A 315 -5.91 26.58 -17.08
CA PRO A 315 -7.27 27.04 -17.36
C PRO A 315 -8.33 26.13 -16.71
N GLN A 316 -9.29 26.71 -15.99
CA GLN A 316 -10.33 25.98 -15.26
C GLN A 316 -11.62 25.86 -16.07
N LEU A 317 -12.55 24.99 -15.65
CA LEU A 317 -13.87 24.87 -16.27
C LEU A 317 -14.62 26.21 -16.27
N SER A 318 -14.47 27.00 -15.20
CA SER A 318 -15.03 28.35 -15.08
C SER A 318 -14.51 29.34 -16.13
N ASP A 319 -13.34 29.07 -16.70
CA ASP A 319 -12.68 29.88 -17.72
C ASP A 319 -12.96 29.37 -19.15
N GLY A 320 -13.77 28.31 -19.29
CA GLY A 320 -14.11 27.67 -20.55
C GLY A 320 -13.16 26.56 -21.00
N ALA A 321 -12.32 26.03 -20.10
CA ALA A 321 -11.59 24.78 -20.34
C ALA A 321 -12.56 23.58 -20.34
N VAL A 322 -12.12 22.44 -20.89
CA VAL A 322 -12.98 21.27 -21.10
C VAL A 322 -12.62 20.11 -20.15
N LEU A 323 -11.33 19.83 -19.93
CA LEU A 323 -10.92 18.62 -19.20
C LEU A 323 -11.10 18.70 -17.67
N GLY A 324 -11.20 19.90 -17.10
CA GLY A 324 -11.15 20.11 -15.66
C GLY A 324 -9.75 19.88 -15.08
N LYS A 325 -9.32 20.69 -14.12
CA LYS A 325 -7.95 20.67 -13.61
C LYS A 325 -7.92 20.86 -12.09
N PRO A 326 -6.88 20.37 -11.40
CA PRO A 326 -6.58 20.83 -10.06
C PRO A 326 -6.39 22.35 -10.04
N LEU A 327 -6.75 22.99 -8.94
CA LEU A 327 -6.59 24.44 -8.80
C LEU A 327 -5.11 24.86 -8.90
N MET A 328 -4.20 24.03 -8.38
CA MET A 328 -2.75 24.24 -8.43
C MET A 328 -2.01 22.91 -8.53
N GLU A 329 -0.92 22.90 -9.29
CA GLU A 329 0.00 21.76 -9.45
C GLU A 329 1.45 22.22 -9.29
N LEU A 330 2.26 21.49 -8.51
CA LEU A 330 3.67 21.80 -8.34
C LEU A 330 4.41 21.61 -9.68
N CYS A 331 5.11 22.64 -10.14
CA CYS A 331 5.88 22.63 -11.39
C CYS A 331 7.38 22.91 -11.19
N GLY A 332 7.81 23.29 -9.99
CA GLY A 332 9.23 23.41 -9.65
C GLY A 332 9.42 23.71 -8.16
N PHE A 333 10.59 23.39 -7.62
CA PHE A 333 10.99 23.81 -6.28
C PHE A 333 12.52 23.99 -6.23
N GLU A 334 12.97 24.92 -5.41
CA GLU A 334 14.38 25.19 -5.17
C GLU A 334 14.63 25.39 -3.68
N LYS A 335 15.81 24.99 -3.20
CA LYS A 335 16.21 25.17 -1.80
C LYS A 335 17.42 26.06 -1.72
N THR A 336 17.37 27.06 -0.85
CA THR A 336 18.51 27.95 -0.63
C THR A 336 19.70 27.17 -0.05
N ARG A 337 20.90 27.70 -0.25
CA ARG A 337 22.03 27.39 0.64
C ARG A 337 21.71 27.85 2.07
N LEU A 338 22.61 27.55 3.01
CA LEU A 338 22.49 28.08 4.36
C LEU A 338 22.70 29.59 4.33
N LEU A 339 21.68 30.35 4.75
CA LEU A 339 21.71 31.81 4.81
C LEU A 339 21.91 32.27 6.26
N ALA A 340 22.94 33.07 6.51
CA ALA A 340 23.09 33.78 7.78
C ALA A 340 21.98 34.85 7.95
N PRO A 341 21.70 35.32 9.18
CA PRO A 341 20.82 36.46 9.41
C PRO A 341 21.17 37.66 8.53
N GLY A 342 20.18 38.18 7.77
CA GLY A 342 20.34 39.28 6.83
C GLY A 342 20.90 38.91 5.46
N GLU A 343 21.30 37.66 5.24
CA GLU A 343 21.82 37.19 3.97
C GLU A 343 20.70 36.84 2.99
N SER A 344 20.98 37.04 1.70
CA SER A 344 20.06 36.76 0.60
C SER A 344 20.66 35.82 -0.44
N GLU A 345 19.79 35.07 -1.12
CA GLU A 345 20.10 34.29 -2.32
C GLU A 345 18.99 34.48 -3.36
N THR A 346 19.39 34.56 -4.63
CA THR A 346 18.45 34.61 -5.75
C THR A 346 18.22 33.19 -6.27
N LEU A 347 16.96 32.74 -6.27
CA LEU A 347 16.57 31.45 -6.84
C LEU A 347 15.96 31.66 -8.22
N ARG A 348 16.15 30.67 -9.10
CA ARG A 348 15.71 30.68 -10.49
C ARG A 348 15.02 29.38 -10.82
N PHE A 349 13.87 29.50 -11.47
CA PHE A 349 13.05 28.39 -11.92
C PHE A 349 12.96 28.43 -13.44
N GLU A 350 13.04 27.26 -14.05
CA GLU A 350 12.85 27.06 -15.47
C GLU A 350 11.84 25.92 -15.65
N VAL A 351 10.69 26.23 -16.26
CA VAL A 351 9.61 25.26 -16.51
C VAL A 351 9.32 25.20 -18.00
N ASP A 352 9.30 23.98 -18.55
CA ASP A 352 8.82 23.76 -19.90
C ASP A 352 7.28 23.80 -19.91
N PRO A 353 6.64 24.72 -20.67
CA PRO A 353 5.18 24.77 -20.75
C PRO A 353 4.53 23.46 -21.17
N ASP A 354 5.23 22.63 -21.94
CA ASP A 354 4.72 21.37 -22.46
C ASP A 354 4.65 20.29 -21.35
N GLU A 355 5.38 20.45 -20.23
CA GLU A 355 5.26 19.60 -19.03
C GLU A 355 3.97 19.86 -18.24
N LEU A 356 3.29 20.98 -18.49
CA LEU A 356 2.02 21.35 -17.86
C LEU A 356 0.79 20.78 -18.62
N ALA A 357 1.03 19.94 -19.62
CA ALA A 357 -0.01 19.33 -20.43
C ALA A 357 -0.85 18.33 -19.64
N SER A 358 -2.13 18.24 -19.98
CA SER A 358 -3.07 17.28 -19.40
C SER A 358 -3.43 16.22 -20.42
N TYR A 359 -3.76 15.02 -19.96
CA TYR A 359 -4.09 13.92 -20.84
C TYR A 359 -5.60 13.92 -21.17
N ASP A 360 -5.95 14.05 -22.45
CA ASP A 360 -7.32 13.88 -22.93
C ASP A 360 -7.57 12.41 -23.24
N ASP A 361 -8.19 11.72 -22.30
CA ASP A 361 -8.56 10.31 -22.40
C ASP A 361 -9.94 10.08 -23.02
N THR A 362 -10.77 11.12 -23.15
CA THR A 362 -12.13 11.02 -23.71
C THR A 362 -12.20 11.45 -25.16
N GLY A 363 -11.25 12.27 -25.60
CA GLY A 363 -11.28 12.96 -26.89
C GLY A 363 -12.14 14.23 -26.87
N ALA A 364 -12.45 14.78 -25.69
CA ALA A 364 -13.27 15.98 -25.53
C ALA A 364 -12.69 17.21 -26.25
N LEU A 365 -11.38 17.22 -26.52
CA LEU A 365 -10.68 18.27 -27.27
C LEU A 365 -10.51 17.93 -28.76
N GLY A 366 -11.17 16.88 -29.25
CA GLY A 366 -11.23 16.49 -30.66
C GLY A 366 -10.29 15.36 -31.07
N GLU A 367 -9.35 14.96 -30.22
CA GLU A 367 -8.50 13.79 -30.43
C GLU A 367 -8.33 13.05 -29.09
N LYS A 368 -8.55 11.73 -29.08
CA LYS A 368 -8.41 10.89 -27.88
C LYS A 368 -6.96 10.45 -27.69
N SER A 369 -6.55 10.21 -26.44
CA SER A 369 -5.25 9.65 -26.07
C SER A 369 -4.09 10.57 -26.41
N VAL A 370 -4.21 11.84 -26.05
CA VAL A 370 -3.21 12.88 -26.32
C VAL A 370 -2.91 13.68 -25.06
N PHE A 371 -1.65 14.06 -24.86
CA PHE A 371 -1.31 15.14 -23.94
C PHE A 371 -1.53 16.47 -24.64
N VAL A 372 -2.32 17.34 -24.03
CA VAL A 372 -2.77 18.61 -24.58
C VAL A 372 -2.51 19.73 -23.59
N SER A 373 -2.00 20.83 -24.09
CA SER A 373 -2.07 22.12 -23.43
C SER A 373 -3.32 22.82 -23.95
N GLU A 374 -4.28 23.13 -23.08
CA GLU A 374 -5.54 23.77 -23.46
C GLU A 374 -5.35 25.27 -23.68
N LYS A 375 -6.19 25.89 -24.51
CA LYS A 375 -6.26 27.35 -24.62
C LYS A 375 -6.73 27.93 -23.28
N GLY A 376 -6.23 29.10 -22.92
CA GLY A 376 -6.63 29.82 -21.71
C GLY A 376 -5.45 30.42 -20.94
N ALA A 377 -5.74 30.95 -19.76
CA ALA A 377 -4.74 31.55 -18.88
C ALA A 377 -4.04 30.49 -18.02
N TYR A 378 -2.71 30.51 -18.03
CA TYR A 378 -1.85 29.75 -17.13
C TYR A 378 -1.22 30.73 -16.14
N ASN A 379 -1.53 30.57 -14.85
CA ASN A 379 -1.06 31.44 -13.78
C ASN A 379 -0.06 30.69 -12.89
N PHE A 380 1.05 31.34 -12.55
CA PHE A 380 2.12 30.77 -11.73
C PHE A 380 2.14 31.42 -10.36
N PHE A 381 2.16 30.59 -9.33
CA PHE A 381 2.14 31.00 -7.93
C PHE A 381 3.42 30.52 -7.25
N ILE A 382 4.11 31.41 -6.54
CA ILE A 382 5.38 31.12 -5.88
C ILE A 382 5.28 31.38 -4.38
N GLY A 383 5.86 30.50 -3.58
CA GLY A 383 5.73 30.53 -2.14
C GLY A 383 6.56 29.47 -1.42
N ASN A 384 6.26 29.21 -0.14
CA ASN A 384 6.99 28.22 0.66
C ASN A 384 6.11 27.09 1.23
N SER A 385 4.84 27.04 0.82
CA SER A 385 3.89 25.92 0.92
C SER A 385 2.73 26.19 -0.06
N ILE A 386 1.88 25.19 -0.36
CA ILE A 386 0.72 25.39 -1.26
C ILE A 386 -0.34 26.37 -0.71
N GLU A 387 -0.33 26.64 0.60
CA GLU A 387 -1.22 27.62 1.24
C GLU A 387 -0.58 29.00 1.42
N ASN A 388 0.74 29.12 1.27
CA ASN A 388 1.46 30.39 1.38
C ASN A 388 2.17 30.71 0.07
N VAL A 389 1.39 31.13 -0.93
CA VAL A 389 1.85 31.51 -2.26
C VAL A 389 1.36 32.89 -2.66
N THR A 390 2.07 33.53 -3.59
CA THR A 390 1.63 34.75 -4.27
C THR A 390 1.75 34.58 -5.78
N LEU A 391 0.97 35.34 -6.56
CA LEU A 391 1.04 35.32 -8.02
C LEU A 391 2.41 35.83 -8.48
N ALA A 392 3.17 34.99 -9.16
CA ALA A 392 4.44 35.35 -9.80
C ALA A 392 4.21 36.00 -11.17
N GLY A 393 3.24 35.48 -11.92
CA GLY A 393 2.89 35.95 -13.25
C GLY A 393 2.05 34.92 -14.00
N GLY A 394 1.85 35.12 -15.30
CA GLY A 394 1.07 34.20 -16.12
C GLY A 394 1.17 34.52 -17.60
N TYR A 395 0.72 33.58 -18.42
CA TYR A 395 0.60 33.76 -19.86
C TYR A 395 -0.71 33.18 -20.37
N THR A 396 -1.16 33.63 -21.55
CA THR A 396 -2.36 33.11 -22.18
C THR A 396 -1.99 32.30 -23.41
N GLN A 397 -2.36 31.02 -23.41
CA GLN A 397 -2.31 30.18 -24.59
C GLN A 397 -3.54 30.43 -25.46
N LYS A 398 -3.32 30.76 -26.73
CA LYS A 398 -4.40 31.17 -27.65
C LYS A 398 -5.21 30.00 -28.20
N GLU A 399 -4.59 28.83 -28.34
CA GLU A 399 -5.17 27.65 -28.98
C GLU A 399 -4.76 26.37 -28.26
N ASN A 400 -5.55 25.31 -28.41
CA ASN A 400 -5.16 24.00 -27.89
C ASN A 400 -3.95 23.49 -28.67
N ARG A 401 -2.92 23.00 -27.97
CA ARG A 401 -1.72 22.41 -28.57
C ARG A 401 -1.62 20.95 -28.15
N ILE A 402 -1.61 20.05 -29.12
CA ILE A 402 -1.27 18.64 -28.89
C ILE A 402 0.24 18.56 -28.69
N ILE A 403 0.66 18.15 -27.50
CA ILE A 403 2.06 18.03 -27.11
C ILE A 403 2.59 16.64 -27.47
N ARG A 404 1.79 15.61 -27.20
CA ARG A 404 2.19 14.22 -27.44
C ARG A 404 0.98 13.35 -27.77
N LYS A 405 1.10 12.53 -28.82
CA LYS A 405 0.11 11.49 -29.15
C LYS A 405 0.50 10.17 -28.51
N CYS A 406 -0.47 9.50 -27.89
CA CYS A 406 -0.31 8.22 -27.22
C CYS A 406 -1.25 7.17 -27.85
N SER A 407 -1.13 5.93 -27.37
CA SER A 407 -2.05 4.85 -27.74
C SER A 407 -2.98 4.57 -26.56
N ASN A 408 -4.27 4.36 -26.86
CA ASN A 408 -5.25 4.04 -25.83
C ASN A 408 -4.99 2.65 -25.24
N ILE A 409 -4.96 2.56 -23.91
CA ILE A 409 -5.02 1.31 -23.17
C ILE A 409 -6.40 1.23 -22.54
N ALA A 410 -7.09 0.09 -22.68
CA ALA A 410 -8.41 -0.08 -22.10
C ALA A 410 -8.36 0.04 -20.56
N THR A 411 -9.26 0.84 -20.00
CA THR A 411 -9.51 0.97 -18.56
C THR A 411 -10.97 0.65 -18.28
N ALA A 412 -11.26 0.16 -17.07
CA ALA A 412 -12.59 -0.26 -16.64
C ALA A 412 -13.21 0.69 -15.60
N LEU A 413 -12.57 1.83 -15.31
CA LEU A 413 -13.09 2.80 -14.33
C LEU A 413 -14.48 3.30 -14.80
N PRO A 414 -15.57 3.07 -14.03
CA PRO A 414 -16.92 3.37 -14.49
C PRO A 414 -17.27 4.86 -14.39
N GLU A 415 -16.66 5.57 -13.44
CA GLU A 415 -16.88 7.00 -13.21
C GLU A 415 -15.67 7.62 -12.51
N ARG A 416 -15.52 8.95 -12.63
CA ARG A 416 -14.46 9.73 -11.99
C ARG A 416 -14.95 11.05 -11.42
N LEU A 417 -14.25 11.55 -10.40
CA LEU A 417 -14.45 12.87 -9.82
C LEU A 417 -14.03 13.95 -10.83
N SER A 418 -14.91 14.92 -11.04
CA SER A 418 -14.71 16.06 -11.94
C SER A 418 -14.32 17.32 -11.16
N ALA A 419 -13.74 18.30 -11.86
CA ALA A 419 -13.25 19.56 -11.28
C ALA A 419 -14.34 20.43 -10.62
N ASP A 420 -15.62 20.16 -10.88
CA ASP A 420 -16.76 20.84 -10.24
C ASP A 420 -17.29 20.11 -8.99
N GLY A 421 -16.65 19.01 -8.59
CA GLY A 421 -17.02 18.18 -7.44
C GLY A 421 -18.09 17.12 -7.74
N THR A 422 -18.53 17.00 -9.00
CA THR A 422 -19.47 15.95 -9.44
C THR A 422 -18.73 14.71 -9.96
N TYR A 423 -19.45 13.63 -10.27
CA TYR A 423 -18.88 12.43 -10.89
C TYR A 423 -19.32 12.31 -12.36
N GLU A 424 -18.34 12.18 -13.25
CA GLU A 424 -18.53 11.93 -14.68
C GLU A 424 -18.51 10.41 -14.93
N ARG A 425 -19.53 9.90 -15.62
CA ARG A 425 -19.51 8.50 -16.09
C ARG A 425 -18.59 8.36 -17.30
N LEU A 426 -17.68 7.40 -17.22
CA LEU A 426 -16.75 7.12 -18.30
C LEU A 426 -17.31 6.04 -19.23
N PRO A 427 -17.05 6.15 -20.54
CA PRO A 427 -17.39 5.07 -21.46
C PRO A 427 -16.52 3.84 -21.14
N VAL A 428 -17.15 2.78 -20.63
CA VAL A 428 -16.51 1.47 -20.42
C VAL A 428 -16.27 0.85 -21.80
N ASN A 429 -15.13 1.15 -22.40
CA ASN A 429 -14.75 0.59 -23.69
C ASN A 429 -14.24 -0.84 -23.50
N SER A 430 -15.03 -1.82 -23.96
CA SER A 430 -14.65 -3.23 -24.06
C SER A 430 -13.62 -3.52 -25.17
N ALA A 431 -13.22 -2.54 -25.98
CA ALA A 431 -12.27 -2.75 -27.07
C ALA A 431 -11.34 -1.54 -27.28
N GLY A 432 -10.11 -1.65 -26.78
CA GLY A 432 -8.96 -0.98 -27.40
C GLY A 432 -8.39 -1.90 -28.48
N ASN A 433 -7.88 -1.37 -29.59
CA ASN A 433 -7.39 -2.10 -30.77
C ASN A 433 -6.22 -3.10 -30.54
N LEU A 434 -5.85 -3.39 -29.29
CA LEU A 434 -4.74 -4.27 -28.94
C LEU A 434 -5.17 -5.52 -28.16
N TYR A 435 -6.23 -5.47 -27.34
CA TYR A 435 -6.74 -6.60 -26.55
C TYR A 435 -8.09 -6.27 -25.87
N THR A 436 -8.81 -7.32 -25.47
CA THR A 436 -10.08 -7.26 -24.74
C THR A 436 -9.85 -7.46 -23.25
N ALA A 437 -10.21 -6.48 -22.42
CA ALA A 437 -10.15 -6.62 -20.97
C ALA A 437 -11.22 -7.62 -20.48
N ILE A 438 -10.83 -8.55 -19.61
CA ILE A 438 -11.75 -9.49 -18.96
C ILE A 438 -11.96 -9.04 -17.52
N SER A 439 -13.20 -8.66 -17.20
CA SER A 439 -13.60 -8.22 -15.86
C SER A 439 -13.45 -9.37 -14.86
N PRO A 440 -12.81 -9.10 -13.72
CA PRO A 440 -12.75 -10.02 -12.59
C PRO A 440 -14.02 -10.04 -11.72
N LEU A 441 -14.92 -9.05 -11.85
CA LEU A 441 -16.14 -8.92 -11.02
C LEU A 441 -17.41 -9.32 -11.77
N GLU A 442 -17.45 -9.04 -13.06
CA GLU A 442 -18.67 -9.13 -13.85
C GLU A 442 -18.46 -10.05 -15.05
N LYS A 443 -19.57 -10.59 -15.54
CA LYS A 443 -19.59 -11.36 -16.77
C LYS A 443 -19.20 -10.47 -17.96
N THR A 444 -18.05 -10.75 -18.55
CA THR A 444 -17.52 -10.03 -19.71
C THR A 444 -17.94 -10.68 -21.01
N LYS A 445 -18.61 -9.94 -21.89
CA LYS A 445 -18.92 -10.36 -23.26
C LYS A 445 -17.78 -10.00 -24.21
N VAL A 446 -17.35 -10.95 -25.03
CA VAL A 446 -16.39 -10.75 -26.12
C VAL A 446 -17.05 -11.16 -27.42
N ASP A 447 -17.31 -10.18 -28.28
CA ASP A 447 -17.91 -10.42 -29.59
C ASP A 447 -16.89 -11.00 -30.57
N VAL A 448 -17.25 -12.12 -31.20
CA VAL A 448 -16.38 -12.91 -32.10
C VAL A 448 -17.01 -13.09 -33.47
N HIS A 449 -17.63 -12.02 -33.99
CA HIS A 449 -18.40 -12.01 -35.25
C HIS A 449 -17.71 -12.68 -36.47
N GLY A 450 -16.39 -12.86 -36.46
CA GLY A 450 -15.64 -13.59 -37.49
C GLY A 450 -15.67 -15.12 -37.41
N ILE A 451 -16.11 -15.76 -36.30
CA ILE A 451 -16.14 -17.23 -36.18
C ILE A 451 -17.34 -17.86 -36.88
N ALA A 452 -18.49 -17.19 -36.89
CA ALA A 452 -19.74 -17.76 -37.38
C ALA A 452 -19.66 -18.27 -38.82
N GLU A 453 -18.77 -17.68 -39.64
CA GLU A 453 -18.58 -17.95 -41.07
C GLU A 453 -17.29 -18.74 -41.39
N LEU A 454 -16.52 -19.17 -40.38
CA LEU A 454 -15.27 -19.87 -40.62
C LEU A 454 -15.49 -21.23 -41.27
N SER A 455 -14.63 -21.55 -42.23
CA SER A 455 -14.46 -22.90 -42.76
C SER A 455 -13.65 -23.75 -41.78
N LYS A 456 -13.86 -25.06 -41.81
CA LYS A 456 -13.12 -26.02 -41.00
C LYS A 456 -11.61 -25.83 -41.16
N GLY A 457 -10.92 -25.60 -40.05
CA GLY A 457 -9.47 -25.39 -39.98
C GLY A 457 -9.03 -23.93 -39.94
N GLU A 458 -9.92 -22.97 -40.23
CA GLU A 458 -9.62 -21.55 -40.06
C GLU A 458 -9.62 -21.16 -38.57
N SER A 459 -8.96 -20.06 -38.23
CA SER A 459 -8.84 -19.60 -36.84
C SER A 459 -9.10 -18.11 -36.66
N LEU A 460 -9.67 -17.76 -35.52
CA LEU A 460 -9.70 -16.41 -34.97
C LEU A 460 -8.72 -16.31 -33.81
N GLU A 461 -7.94 -15.23 -33.77
CA GLU A 461 -7.03 -14.92 -32.67
C GLU A 461 -7.47 -13.62 -32.00
N LEU A 462 -7.54 -13.64 -30.67
CA LEU A 462 -7.89 -12.52 -29.81
C LEU A 462 -6.81 -12.37 -28.74
N LYS A 463 -6.48 -11.13 -28.39
CA LYS A 463 -5.67 -10.85 -27.19
C LYS A 463 -6.61 -10.53 -26.03
N LEU A 464 -6.46 -11.21 -24.91
CA LEU A 464 -7.23 -10.97 -23.69
C LEU A 464 -6.33 -10.36 -22.62
N PHE A 465 -6.86 -9.47 -21.78
CA PHE A 465 -6.19 -8.99 -20.58
C PHE A 465 -7.09 -9.21 -19.36
N PRO A 466 -6.90 -10.31 -18.62
CA PRO A 466 -7.64 -10.59 -17.40
C PRO A 466 -7.24 -9.63 -16.29
N GLY A 467 -8.21 -9.00 -15.63
CA GLY A 467 -7.95 -8.15 -14.47
C GLY A 467 -7.33 -8.91 -13.30
N VAL A 468 -7.66 -10.21 -13.17
CA VAL A 468 -7.00 -11.14 -12.25
C VAL A 468 -6.68 -12.46 -12.95
N GLY A 469 -5.61 -13.14 -12.53
CA GLY A 469 -5.38 -14.53 -12.93
C GLY A 469 -6.39 -15.46 -12.27
N GLY A 470 -6.54 -16.68 -12.79
CA GLY A 470 -7.32 -17.71 -12.11
C GLY A 470 -8.33 -18.42 -13.00
N GLY A 471 -9.28 -19.13 -12.40
CA GLY A 471 -10.34 -19.84 -13.10
C GLY A 471 -11.48 -18.90 -13.54
N TYR A 472 -11.94 -19.10 -14.78
CA TYR A 472 -13.07 -18.41 -15.38
C TYR A 472 -14.02 -19.42 -15.99
N ALA A 473 -15.32 -19.17 -15.85
CA ALA A 473 -16.33 -19.80 -16.66
C ALA A 473 -16.39 -19.15 -18.03
N LEU A 474 -16.25 -19.97 -19.06
CA LEU A 474 -16.41 -19.63 -20.46
C LEU A 474 -17.76 -20.18 -20.97
N THR A 475 -18.63 -19.31 -21.44
CA THR A 475 -19.89 -19.67 -22.12
C THR A 475 -19.95 -19.05 -23.52
N PHE A 476 -20.82 -19.58 -24.39
CA PHE A 476 -20.89 -19.20 -25.81
C PHE A 476 -22.34 -18.93 -26.24
N SER A 477 -22.58 -17.91 -27.07
CA SER A 477 -23.87 -17.64 -27.74
C SER A 477 -23.81 -17.84 -29.27
N GLY A 478 -24.98 -17.94 -29.92
CA GLY A 478 -25.13 -18.03 -31.38
C GLY A 478 -25.12 -19.44 -31.98
N ARG A 479 -24.85 -20.47 -31.17
CA ARG A 479 -24.58 -21.84 -31.64
C ARG A 479 -25.75 -22.49 -32.38
N ASP A 480 -25.46 -23.24 -33.44
CA ASP A 480 -26.41 -24.19 -34.04
C ASP A 480 -26.81 -25.25 -33.00
N GLY A 481 -28.10 -25.26 -32.66
CA GLY A 481 -28.63 -25.60 -31.34
C GLY A 481 -28.51 -27.05 -30.84
N ASN A 482 -27.67 -27.90 -31.46
CA ASN A 482 -27.54 -29.32 -31.09
C ASN A 482 -26.10 -29.85 -31.00
N LYS A 483 -25.06 -29.08 -31.33
CA LYS A 483 -23.66 -29.56 -31.27
C LYS A 483 -22.91 -29.03 -30.04
N PRO A 484 -22.14 -29.86 -29.33
CA PRO A 484 -21.28 -29.39 -28.24
C PRO A 484 -20.14 -28.54 -28.80
N VAL A 485 -19.64 -27.56 -28.02
CA VAL A 485 -18.53 -26.67 -28.46
C VAL A 485 -17.29 -27.45 -28.86
N THR A 486 -17.07 -28.61 -28.25
CA THR A 486 -15.99 -29.55 -28.58
C THR A 486 -16.03 -30.06 -30.03
N GLU A 487 -17.16 -29.93 -30.72
CA GLU A 487 -17.32 -30.22 -32.16
C GLU A 487 -17.32 -28.96 -33.03
N LEU A 488 -17.46 -27.78 -32.44
CA LEU A 488 -17.53 -26.50 -33.14
C LEU A 488 -16.16 -25.83 -33.25
N ALA A 489 -15.39 -25.78 -32.16
CA ALA A 489 -14.10 -25.11 -32.14
C ALA A 489 -13.09 -25.74 -31.15
N GLU A 490 -11.82 -25.73 -31.53
CA GLU A 490 -10.68 -25.95 -30.64
C GLU A 490 -10.24 -24.61 -30.04
N ILE A 491 -10.04 -24.58 -28.73
CA ILE A 491 -9.68 -23.37 -27.98
C ILE A 491 -8.25 -23.52 -27.46
N ARG A 492 -7.42 -22.50 -27.68
CA ARG A 492 -6.07 -22.40 -27.15
C ARG A 492 -5.87 -21.08 -26.42
N ILE A 493 -5.18 -21.14 -25.28
CA ILE A 493 -4.68 -19.96 -24.56
C ILE A 493 -3.15 -20.05 -24.59
N ASP A 494 -2.47 -19.03 -25.10
CA ASP A 494 -1.02 -19.00 -25.31
C ASP A 494 -0.48 -20.25 -26.06
N GLY A 495 -1.25 -20.70 -27.06
CA GLY A 495 -0.93 -21.88 -27.85
C GLY A 495 -1.23 -23.23 -27.18
N ILE A 496 -1.64 -23.24 -25.90
CA ILE A 496 -1.99 -24.45 -25.14
C ILE A 496 -3.47 -24.80 -25.34
N LYS A 497 -3.74 -26.02 -25.82
CA LYS A 497 -5.11 -26.52 -26.07
C LYS A 497 -5.86 -26.73 -24.77
N ILE A 498 -6.99 -26.04 -24.59
CA ILE A 498 -7.82 -26.16 -23.39
C ILE A 498 -8.74 -27.37 -23.49
N LYS A 499 -8.74 -28.19 -22.44
CA LYS A 499 -9.64 -29.35 -22.34
C LYS A 499 -11.01 -28.89 -21.83
N LEU A 500 -11.96 -28.81 -22.75
CA LEU A 500 -13.36 -28.55 -22.42
C LEU A 500 -14.00 -29.83 -21.87
N ALA A 501 -14.59 -29.76 -20.67
CA ALA A 501 -15.33 -30.88 -20.10
C ALA A 501 -16.58 -31.18 -20.94
N PRO A 502 -16.90 -32.46 -21.22
CA PRO A 502 -18.12 -32.83 -21.91
C PRO A 502 -19.27 -32.78 -20.91
N ASP A 503 -19.97 -31.64 -20.78
CA ASP A 503 -21.18 -31.60 -19.96
C ASP A 503 -22.29 -30.70 -20.51
N ALA A 504 -23.53 -31.07 -20.19
CA ALA A 504 -24.78 -30.65 -20.83
C ALA A 504 -25.23 -29.19 -20.55
N ASN A 505 -24.48 -28.43 -19.73
CA ASN A 505 -24.90 -27.11 -19.22
C ASN A 505 -24.21 -25.89 -19.87
N SER A 506 -23.51 -26.05 -21.00
CA SER A 506 -23.00 -24.92 -21.80
C SER A 506 -21.93 -24.00 -21.16
N GLN A 507 -21.35 -24.38 -20.01
CA GLN A 507 -20.32 -23.62 -19.29
C GLN A 507 -19.03 -24.45 -19.14
N TYR A 508 -17.89 -23.86 -19.49
CA TYR A 508 -16.59 -24.52 -19.49
C TYR A 508 -15.62 -23.78 -18.58
N VAL A 509 -14.91 -24.49 -17.71
CA VAL A 509 -13.90 -23.86 -16.84
C VAL A 509 -12.57 -23.78 -17.57
N ILE A 510 -12.03 -22.57 -17.66
CA ILE A 510 -10.71 -22.27 -18.23
C ILE A 510 -9.88 -21.50 -17.20
N SER A 511 -8.56 -21.48 -17.35
CA SER A 511 -7.69 -20.64 -16.53
C SER A 511 -7.07 -19.54 -17.40
N LEU A 512 -7.16 -18.29 -16.93
CA LEU A 512 -6.56 -17.13 -17.61
C LEU A 512 -5.39 -16.59 -16.77
N PRO A 513 -4.22 -16.31 -17.38
CA PRO A 513 -3.06 -15.81 -16.65
C PRO A 513 -3.21 -14.33 -16.25
N LEU A 514 -2.49 -13.89 -15.22
CA LEU A 514 -2.43 -12.46 -14.81
C LEU A 514 -1.50 -11.67 -15.75
N ARG A 515 -1.79 -11.69 -17.06
CA ARG A 515 -1.11 -10.93 -18.12
C ARG A 515 -1.92 -10.97 -19.41
N ILE A 516 -1.49 -10.19 -20.40
CA ILE A 516 -2.01 -10.32 -21.76
C ILE A 516 -1.75 -11.76 -22.24
N CYS A 517 -2.78 -12.41 -22.76
CA CYS A 517 -2.71 -13.75 -23.34
C CYS A 517 -3.39 -13.84 -24.70
N ASP A 518 -2.95 -14.81 -25.50
CA ASP A 518 -3.47 -15.07 -26.84
C ASP A 518 -4.53 -16.17 -26.77
N LEU A 519 -5.80 -15.80 -26.98
CA LEU A 519 -6.89 -16.74 -27.21
C LEU A 519 -6.98 -17.06 -28.71
N LYS A 520 -6.82 -18.32 -29.07
CA LYS A 520 -7.03 -18.81 -30.44
C LYS A 520 -8.18 -19.81 -30.50
N LEU A 521 -9.09 -19.58 -31.43
CA LEU A 521 -10.28 -20.39 -31.68
C LEU A 521 -10.18 -20.95 -33.09
N THR A 522 -10.05 -22.27 -33.24
CA THR A 522 -9.93 -22.94 -34.54
C THR A 522 -11.21 -23.70 -34.85
N ALA A 523 -11.85 -23.42 -35.99
CA ALA A 523 -13.10 -24.07 -36.39
C ALA A 523 -12.88 -25.58 -36.66
N LEU A 524 -13.72 -26.43 -36.05
CA LEU A 524 -13.68 -27.89 -36.24
C LEU A 524 -14.74 -28.39 -37.25
N CYS A 525 -15.69 -27.52 -37.60
CA CYS A 525 -16.66 -27.69 -38.67
C CYS A 525 -16.86 -26.37 -39.41
N ASP A 526 -17.47 -26.43 -40.60
CA ASP A 526 -17.85 -25.24 -41.35
C ASP A 526 -19.03 -24.54 -40.66
N ASN A 527 -18.97 -23.21 -40.59
CA ASN A 527 -19.98 -22.35 -39.99
C ASN A 527 -20.34 -22.75 -38.54
N PRO A 528 -19.38 -22.68 -37.61
CA PRO A 528 -19.59 -23.11 -36.22
C PRO A 528 -20.63 -22.26 -35.46
N GLY A 529 -21.03 -21.10 -35.99
CA GLY A 529 -22.11 -20.26 -35.46
C GLY A 529 -21.81 -19.59 -34.12
N ILE A 530 -20.56 -19.53 -33.65
CA ILE A 530 -20.26 -18.84 -32.38
C ILE A 530 -20.25 -17.33 -32.63
N GLU A 531 -21.15 -16.60 -31.98
CA GLU A 531 -21.28 -15.14 -32.12
C GLU A 531 -20.49 -14.38 -31.05
N SER A 532 -20.56 -14.84 -29.81
CA SER A 532 -19.91 -14.20 -28.66
C SER A 532 -19.43 -15.24 -27.65
N LEU A 533 -18.37 -14.88 -26.94
CA LEU A 533 -17.86 -15.56 -25.76
C LEU A 533 -18.25 -14.76 -24.52
N TYR A 534 -18.50 -15.43 -23.40
CA TYR A 534 -18.64 -14.77 -22.12
C TYR A 534 -17.69 -15.38 -21.11
N PHE A 535 -16.95 -14.53 -20.43
CA PHE A 535 -16.02 -14.87 -19.35
C PHE A 535 -16.60 -14.37 -18.05
N GLU A 536 -16.70 -15.24 -17.07
CA GLU A 536 -17.18 -14.90 -15.73
C GLU A 536 -16.19 -15.49 -14.73
N LYS A 537 -15.58 -14.64 -13.89
CA LYS A 537 -14.65 -15.12 -12.86
C LYS A 537 -15.41 -16.10 -11.98
N ILE A 538 -14.86 -17.30 -11.84
CA ILE A 538 -15.42 -18.25 -10.89
C ILE A 538 -14.62 -18.11 -9.60
N ASP A 539 -15.26 -17.50 -8.60
CA ASP A 539 -14.77 -17.52 -7.23
C ASP A 539 -15.10 -18.89 -6.64
N THR A 540 -14.33 -19.89 -7.06
CA THR A 540 -14.65 -21.26 -6.70
C THR A 540 -14.41 -21.49 -5.23
N THR A 541 -15.50 -21.54 -4.49
CA THR A 541 -15.52 -22.26 -3.23
C THR A 541 -15.33 -23.74 -3.56
N VAL A 542 -14.19 -24.32 -3.19
CA VAL A 542 -13.99 -25.76 -3.31
C VAL A 542 -14.64 -26.44 -2.12
N THR A 543 -15.63 -27.30 -2.38
CA THR A 543 -16.21 -28.13 -1.32
C THR A 543 -15.24 -29.26 -1.01
N VAL A 544 -14.77 -29.33 0.24
CA VAL A 544 -13.91 -30.42 0.71
C VAL A 544 -14.76 -31.67 0.90
N ASP A 545 -14.47 -32.69 0.12
CA ASP A 545 -15.05 -34.03 0.23
C ASP A 545 -14.44 -34.75 1.45
N GLY A 546 -15.31 -35.27 2.31
CA GLY A 546 -14.90 -35.99 3.52
C GLY A 546 -14.58 -37.47 3.31
N ASP A 547 -14.97 -38.03 2.16
CA ASP A 547 -14.88 -39.46 1.84
C ASP A 547 -13.85 -39.74 0.74
N LYS A 548 -13.47 -38.72 -0.06
CA LYS A 548 -12.49 -38.83 -1.16
C LYS A 548 -11.46 -37.68 -1.12
N PRO A 549 -10.26 -37.89 -1.70
CA PRO A 549 -9.32 -36.80 -1.90
C PRO A 549 -9.94 -35.65 -2.70
N THR A 550 -9.89 -34.45 -2.12
CA THR A 550 -10.25 -33.20 -2.79
C THR A 550 -9.02 -32.63 -3.47
N VAL A 551 -9.09 -32.45 -4.79
CA VAL A 551 -8.01 -31.82 -5.57
C VAL A 551 -8.39 -30.38 -5.86
N ILE A 552 -7.64 -29.45 -5.29
CA ILE A 552 -7.73 -28.02 -5.56
C ILE A 552 -6.71 -27.71 -6.65
N LYS A 553 -7.18 -27.30 -7.83
CA LYS A 553 -6.30 -26.76 -8.87
C LYS A 553 -5.73 -25.43 -8.40
N CYS A 554 -4.41 -25.32 -8.26
CA CYS A 554 -3.78 -24.08 -7.79
C CYS A 554 -3.99 -22.91 -8.74
N SER A 555 -4.28 -23.20 -10.01
CA SER A 555 -4.70 -22.21 -11.00
C SER A 555 -6.07 -21.60 -10.75
N ASN A 556 -6.82 -22.06 -9.76
CA ASN A 556 -8.17 -21.63 -9.48
C ASN A 556 -8.29 -21.06 -8.06
N TYR A 557 -7.59 -19.96 -7.83
CA TYR A 557 -7.59 -19.23 -6.56
C TYR A 557 -8.71 -18.17 -6.51
N TYR A 558 -9.13 -17.87 -5.28
CA TYR A 558 -10.07 -16.81 -4.94
C TYR A 558 -9.42 -15.43 -5.03
N GLU A 559 -8.23 -15.32 -4.44
CA GLU A 559 -7.41 -14.11 -4.43
C GLU A 559 -5.94 -14.54 -4.51
N GLY A 560 -5.08 -13.76 -5.16
CA GLY A 560 -3.66 -14.06 -5.14
C GLY A 560 -2.83 -13.02 -5.85
N SER A 561 -1.57 -12.93 -5.45
CA SER A 561 -0.54 -12.11 -6.08
C SER A 561 0.36 -12.92 -7.02
N PHE A 562 0.23 -14.26 -7.08
CA PHE A 562 1.06 -15.12 -7.92
C PHE A 562 0.78 -14.97 -9.43
N TYR A 563 1.84 -15.22 -10.21
CA TYR A 563 1.72 -15.46 -11.64
C TYR A 563 1.14 -16.84 -11.89
N LEU A 564 0.15 -16.90 -12.77
CA LEU A 564 -0.36 -18.13 -13.32
C LEU A 564 0.30 -18.36 -14.69
N GLU A 565 0.97 -19.49 -14.85
CA GLU A 565 1.51 -19.92 -16.13
C GLU A 565 0.67 -21.07 -16.70
N VAL A 566 0.27 -20.93 -17.96
CA VAL A 566 -0.45 -21.96 -18.71
C VAL A 566 0.56 -22.69 -19.60
N SER A 567 0.87 -23.95 -19.28
CA SER A 567 1.80 -24.74 -20.09
C SER A 567 1.56 -26.25 -19.94
N ASN A 568 2.01 -27.02 -20.93
CA ASN A 568 2.01 -28.48 -20.79
C ASN A 568 3.18 -28.88 -19.90
N TYR A 569 2.92 -29.69 -18.86
CA TYR A 569 3.97 -30.38 -18.12
C TYR A 569 3.81 -31.90 -18.27
N GLU A 570 4.93 -32.63 -18.32
CA GLU A 570 4.94 -34.09 -18.36
C GLU A 570 4.72 -34.62 -16.93
N ASP A 571 3.56 -35.24 -16.73
CA ASP A 571 3.31 -36.20 -15.66
C ASP A 571 3.15 -37.57 -16.33
N ASP A 572 3.63 -38.66 -15.72
CA ASP A 572 3.89 -39.98 -16.34
C ASP A 572 2.64 -40.67 -16.97
N ILE A 573 1.48 -39.98 -17.04
CA ILE A 573 0.17 -40.51 -17.43
C ILE A 573 -0.58 -39.63 -18.47
N SER A 574 -0.17 -38.40 -18.84
CA SER A 574 -1.02 -37.63 -19.80
C SER A 574 -0.33 -36.62 -20.73
N ASN A 575 -0.72 -36.64 -22.01
CA ASN A 575 -0.50 -35.58 -23.01
C ASN A 575 -1.53 -34.44 -22.85
N THR A 576 -1.73 -33.93 -21.63
CA THR A 576 -2.75 -32.88 -21.36
C THR A 576 -2.13 -31.55 -20.93
N SER A 577 -2.84 -30.46 -21.21
CA SER A 577 -2.55 -29.10 -20.74
C SER A 577 -2.98 -28.91 -19.29
N ASP A 578 -2.18 -28.22 -18.48
CA ASP A 578 -2.59 -27.79 -17.14
C ASP A 578 -1.99 -26.40 -16.83
N SER A 579 -2.20 -25.89 -15.62
CA SER A 579 -1.66 -24.59 -15.20
C SER A 579 -1.11 -24.69 -13.78
N TYR A 580 -0.12 -23.85 -13.47
CA TYR A 580 0.49 -23.82 -12.15
C TYR A 580 0.83 -22.39 -11.75
N ILE A 581 0.83 -22.15 -10.44
CA ILE A 581 1.36 -20.91 -9.88
C ILE A 581 2.88 -20.99 -9.83
N THR A 582 3.58 -19.91 -10.20
CA THR A 582 5.05 -19.90 -10.38
C THR A 582 5.68 -18.53 -10.16
N ASN A 583 7.01 -18.46 -10.38
CA ASN A 583 7.83 -17.26 -10.58
C ASN A 583 7.62 -16.22 -9.51
N PHE A 584 8.00 -16.62 -8.30
CA PHE A 584 7.94 -15.75 -7.16
C PHE A 584 9.33 -15.23 -6.77
N PHE A 585 9.42 -13.92 -6.58
CA PHE A 585 10.70 -13.22 -6.44
C PHE A 585 10.92 -12.58 -5.05
N ILE A 586 9.94 -12.56 -4.12
CA ILE A 586 9.95 -11.55 -3.02
C ILE A 586 9.74 -11.98 -1.54
N SER A 587 9.46 -13.20 -1.10
CA SER A 587 8.78 -13.44 0.23
C SER A 587 7.46 -12.65 0.45
N GLY A 588 6.39 -13.32 0.90
CA GLY A 588 5.10 -12.67 1.19
C GLY A 588 4.01 -12.72 0.10
N MET A 589 4.32 -12.92 -1.19
CA MET A 589 3.23 -13.16 -2.18
C MET A 589 2.48 -14.46 -1.84
N TYR A 590 1.21 -14.47 -2.21
CA TYR A 590 0.26 -15.45 -1.72
C TYR A 590 -0.81 -15.82 -2.75
N ALA A 591 -1.44 -16.98 -2.53
CA ALA A 591 -2.68 -17.41 -3.15
C ALA A 591 -3.63 -17.86 -2.04
N ILE A 592 -4.88 -17.42 -2.12
CA ILE A 592 -5.95 -17.75 -1.21
C ILE A 592 -6.99 -18.56 -1.97
N TYR A 593 -7.38 -19.69 -1.38
CA TYR A 593 -8.46 -20.54 -1.85
C TYR A 593 -9.58 -20.49 -0.82
N LYS A 594 -10.80 -20.20 -1.29
CA LYS A 594 -12.00 -20.31 -0.47
C LYS A 594 -12.46 -21.76 -0.50
N LEU A 595 -12.55 -22.41 0.65
CA LEU A 595 -13.06 -23.77 0.77
C LEU A 595 -14.34 -23.79 1.60
N TYR A 596 -15.24 -24.71 1.29
CA TYR A 596 -16.34 -25.08 2.18
C TYR A 596 -16.05 -26.46 2.75
N VAL A 597 -15.99 -26.56 4.07
CA VAL A 597 -15.63 -27.77 4.81
C VAL A 597 -16.90 -28.27 5.52
N PRO A 598 -17.60 -29.29 4.98
CA PRO A 598 -18.84 -29.79 5.57
C PRO A 598 -18.63 -30.42 6.94
N GLN A 599 -17.46 -31.05 7.14
CA GLN A 599 -17.06 -31.73 8.36
C GLN A 599 -15.69 -31.22 8.80
N GLY A 600 -15.62 -30.47 9.89
CA GLY A 600 -14.34 -30.01 10.43
C GLY A 600 -13.49 -31.16 10.99
N GLY A 601 -12.18 -30.96 11.07
CA GLY A 601 -11.23 -31.90 11.66
C GLY A 601 -9.87 -31.91 10.95
N ALA A 602 -9.12 -32.98 11.18
CA ALA A 602 -7.79 -33.20 10.63
C ALA A 602 -7.84 -33.67 9.15
N TYR A 603 -7.10 -32.97 8.30
CA TYR A 603 -6.94 -33.28 6.89
C TYR A 603 -5.46 -33.39 6.53
N ASP A 604 -5.10 -34.40 5.76
CA ASP A 604 -3.77 -34.54 5.19
C ASP A 604 -3.69 -33.66 3.92
N ILE A 605 -2.73 -32.73 3.90
CA ILE A 605 -2.43 -31.84 2.77
C ILE A 605 -1.15 -32.30 2.06
N SER A 606 -1.17 -32.32 0.73
CA SER A 606 0.00 -32.52 -0.12
C SER A 606 -0.07 -31.64 -1.37
N PHE A 607 1.07 -31.45 -2.05
CA PHE A 607 1.19 -30.57 -3.21
C PHE A 607 1.72 -31.32 -4.42
N LYS A 608 1.13 -31.08 -5.60
CA LYS A 608 1.70 -31.49 -6.88
C LYS A 608 2.54 -30.35 -7.45
N TYR A 609 3.85 -30.54 -7.50
CA TYR A 609 4.81 -29.45 -7.71
C TYR A 609 5.97 -29.80 -8.65
N SER A 610 6.63 -28.76 -9.18
CA SER A 610 7.98 -28.83 -9.75
C SER A 610 8.93 -27.83 -9.08
N TYR A 611 10.19 -28.20 -8.87
CA TYR A 611 11.13 -27.39 -8.10
C TYR A 611 12.56 -27.50 -8.63
N ASN A 612 13.26 -26.37 -8.78
CA ASN A 612 14.59 -26.28 -9.42
C ASN A 612 15.73 -25.98 -8.45
N ALA A 613 15.58 -26.27 -7.16
CA ALA A 613 16.63 -26.08 -6.17
C ALA A 613 16.89 -27.35 -5.36
N GLU A 614 17.89 -27.30 -4.49
CA GLU A 614 18.26 -28.40 -3.61
C GLU A 614 17.12 -28.77 -2.67
N THR A 615 17.08 -30.04 -2.29
CA THR A 615 16.02 -30.57 -1.43
C THR A 615 15.92 -29.79 -0.12
N VAL A 616 14.73 -29.28 0.19
CA VAL A 616 14.50 -28.38 1.34
C VAL A 616 13.16 -28.65 2.00
N ALA A 617 13.05 -28.37 3.30
CA ALA A 617 11.78 -28.46 4.02
C ALA A 617 10.77 -27.44 3.47
N VAL A 618 9.52 -27.86 3.31
CA VAL A 618 8.46 -27.01 2.74
C VAL A 618 8.29 -25.69 3.52
N ASN A 619 8.38 -25.74 4.86
CA ASN A 619 8.27 -24.56 5.75
C ASN A 619 9.33 -23.47 5.51
N ASN A 620 10.47 -23.81 4.89
CA ASN A 620 11.45 -22.79 4.52
C ASN A 620 11.00 -22.09 3.24
N VAL A 621 10.38 -22.81 2.30
CA VAL A 621 10.00 -22.24 1.01
C VAL A 621 8.63 -21.54 1.05
N MET A 622 7.67 -22.08 1.82
CA MET A 622 6.33 -21.53 1.91
C MET A 622 5.68 -21.77 3.28
N THR A 623 4.71 -20.93 3.60
CA THR A 623 3.81 -21.04 4.74
C THR A 623 2.40 -21.37 4.24
N VAL A 624 1.72 -22.29 4.91
CA VAL A 624 0.29 -22.50 4.73
C VAL A 624 -0.44 -22.00 5.95
N ALA A 625 -1.49 -21.21 5.73
CA ALA A 625 -2.38 -20.76 6.79
C ALA A 625 -3.83 -21.15 6.46
N VAL A 626 -4.57 -21.57 7.47
CA VAL A 626 -6.01 -21.82 7.38
C VAL A 626 -6.70 -20.71 8.17
N SER A 627 -7.40 -19.82 7.46
CA SER A 627 -8.04 -18.63 8.03
C SER A 627 -7.09 -17.84 8.93
N ASN A 628 -5.90 -17.55 8.40
CA ASN A 628 -4.78 -16.84 9.05
C ASN A 628 -4.10 -17.58 10.21
N ILE A 629 -4.43 -18.85 10.47
CA ILE A 629 -3.72 -19.69 11.43
C ILE A 629 -2.70 -20.55 10.68
N VAL A 630 -1.42 -20.30 10.93
CA VAL A 630 -0.30 -21.04 10.33
C VAL A 630 -0.39 -22.53 10.67
N GLN A 631 -0.22 -23.37 9.67
CA GLN A 631 -0.21 -24.82 9.78
C GLN A 631 1.22 -25.36 9.62
N PRO A 632 1.71 -26.23 10.52
CA PRO A 632 3.07 -26.75 10.42
C PRO A 632 3.18 -27.80 9.31
N LEU A 633 4.07 -27.58 8.35
CA LEU A 633 4.35 -28.51 7.25
C LEU A 633 5.69 -29.25 7.38
N GLY A 634 6.22 -29.32 8.60
CA GLY A 634 7.64 -29.63 8.87
C GLY A 634 8.12 -31.02 8.44
N THR A 635 7.21 -31.94 8.16
CA THR A 635 7.56 -33.29 7.66
C THR A 635 7.76 -33.34 6.15
N MET A 636 7.25 -32.36 5.40
CA MET A 636 7.31 -32.35 3.93
C MET A 636 8.60 -31.72 3.41
N LYS A 637 9.05 -32.21 2.25
CA LYS A 637 10.20 -31.66 1.50
C LYS A 637 9.85 -31.43 0.04
N PHE A 638 10.40 -30.35 -0.52
CA PHE A 638 10.52 -30.20 -1.96
C PHE A 638 11.85 -30.78 -2.43
N GLU A 639 11.83 -31.63 -3.44
CA GLU A 639 13.00 -32.20 -4.09
C GLU A 639 13.24 -31.53 -5.44
N ASN A 640 14.48 -31.53 -5.93
CA ASN A 640 14.73 -31.09 -7.30
C ASN A 640 14.01 -32.01 -8.29
N THR A 641 13.11 -31.45 -9.10
CA THR A 641 12.37 -32.19 -10.13
C THR A 641 12.67 -31.74 -11.55
N TYR A 642 13.68 -30.87 -11.72
CA TYR A 642 14.14 -30.43 -13.03
C TYR A 642 15.09 -31.47 -13.63
N LEU A 643 14.88 -31.77 -14.92
CA LEU A 643 15.70 -32.72 -15.66
C LEU A 643 16.92 -31.99 -16.29
N PRO A 644 18.05 -32.69 -16.54
CA PRO A 644 19.26 -32.08 -17.12
C PRO A 644 19.08 -31.40 -18.49
N ASN A 645 17.99 -31.72 -19.21
CA ASN A 645 17.64 -31.11 -20.49
C ASN A 645 16.73 -29.87 -20.35
N GLY A 646 16.52 -29.37 -19.13
CA GLY A 646 15.66 -28.23 -18.84
C GLY A 646 14.16 -28.55 -18.78
N LYS A 647 13.75 -29.81 -19.00
CA LYS A 647 12.35 -30.22 -18.80
C LYS A 647 11.99 -30.31 -17.32
N ARG A 648 10.73 -30.06 -17.00
CA ARG A 648 10.16 -30.12 -15.64
C ARG A 648 9.36 -31.40 -15.46
N ARG A 649 9.49 -32.05 -14.31
CA ARG A 649 8.62 -33.15 -13.87
C ARG A 649 7.80 -32.69 -12.67
N PHE A 650 6.49 -32.88 -12.72
CA PHE A 650 5.64 -32.64 -11.56
C PHE A 650 5.58 -33.90 -10.71
N LYS A 651 5.69 -33.75 -9.39
CA LYS A 651 5.58 -34.83 -8.41
C LYS A 651 4.70 -34.40 -7.25
N ASN A 652 4.11 -35.36 -6.56
CA ASN A 652 3.45 -35.07 -5.28
C ASN A 652 4.48 -35.03 -4.15
N THR A 653 4.33 -34.10 -3.21
CA THR A 653 5.02 -34.18 -1.92
C THR A 653 4.49 -35.36 -1.10
N ASP A 654 5.22 -35.73 -0.05
CA ASP A 654 4.59 -36.38 1.12
C ASP A 654 3.46 -35.48 1.69
N PHE A 655 2.73 -35.96 2.69
CA PHE A 655 1.69 -35.17 3.33
C PHE A 655 2.08 -34.66 4.72
N SER A 656 1.46 -33.56 5.14
CA SER A 656 1.36 -33.14 6.54
C SER A 656 -0.10 -33.04 6.94
N THR A 657 -0.42 -33.17 8.22
CA THR A 657 -1.79 -33.01 8.71
C THR A 657 -2.03 -31.57 9.13
N ILE A 658 -3.14 -30.98 8.68
CA ILE A 658 -3.63 -29.65 9.04
C ILE A 658 -5.03 -29.73 9.61
N GLU A 659 -5.44 -28.72 10.37
CA GLU A 659 -6.81 -28.64 10.90
C GLU A 659 -7.67 -27.70 10.04
N LEU A 660 -8.82 -28.20 9.58
CA LEU A 660 -9.82 -27.40 8.89
C LEU A 660 -11.08 -27.26 9.76
N PRO A 661 -11.49 -26.04 10.16
CA PRO A 661 -12.74 -25.86 10.86
C PRO A 661 -13.93 -26.12 9.93
N LYS A 662 -15.07 -26.50 10.52
CA LYS A 662 -16.33 -26.66 9.76
C LYS A 662 -16.80 -25.30 9.24
N GLY A 663 -17.25 -25.25 8.00
CA GLY A 663 -17.80 -24.05 7.36
C GLY A 663 -16.88 -23.50 6.28
N TYR A 664 -17.00 -22.20 6.00
CA TYR A 664 -16.13 -21.53 5.04
C TYR A 664 -14.75 -21.28 5.66
N VAL A 665 -13.70 -21.66 4.94
CA VAL A 665 -12.31 -21.50 5.35
C VAL A 665 -11.49 -20.91 4.22
N TYR A 666 -10.43 -20.18 4.57
CA TYR A 666 -9.51 -19.61 3.59
C TYR A 666 -8.17 -20.31 3.71
N LEU A 667 -7.85 -21.17 2.75
CA LEU A 667 -6.54 -21.79 2.67
C LEU A 667 -5.60 -20.83 1.94
N LYS A 668 -4.62 -20.27 2.65
CA LYS A 668 -3.65 -19.33 2.13
C LYS A 668 -2.29 -20.01 2.00
N ILE A 669 -1.72 -20.02 0.79
CA ILE A 669 -0.33 -20.39 0.54
C ILE A 669 0.44 -19.08 0.41
N ILE A 670 1.47 -18.90 1.22
CA ILE A 670 2.31 -17.70 1.28
C ILE A 670 3.74 -18.14 1.02
N SER A 671 4.44 -17.50 0.10
CA SER A 671 5.85 -17.81 -0.07
C SER A 671 6.67 -17.27 1.09
N ALA A 672 7.61 -18.07 1.59
CA ALA A 672 8.50 -17.71 2.70
C ALA A 672 9.92 -17.42 2.21
N ASP A 673 10.51 -18.30 1.38
CA ASP A 673 11.84 -18.12 0.78
C ASP A 673 11.83 -18.46 -0.72
N ILE A 674 12.84 -18.00 -1.45
CA ILE A 674 13.04 -18.30 -2.89
C ILE A 674 14.19 -19.30 -3.09
N PRO A 675 14.14 -20.15 -4.13
CA PRO A 675 13.10 -20.22 -5.17
C PRO A 675 11.80 -20.87 -4.65
N PHE A 676 10.65 -20.45 -5.19
CA PHE A 676 9.36 -21.06 -4.90
C PHE A 676 9.06 -22.19 -5.89
N PRO A 677 8.42 -23.30 -5.49
CA PRO A 677 8.04 -24.37 -6.41
C PRO A 677 6.90 -23.95 -7.34
N ASP A 678 6.89 -24.50 -8.55
CA ASP A 678 5.74 -24.46 -9.45
C ASP A 678 4.65 -25.39 -8.88
N ILE A 679 3.54 -24.87 -8.36
CA ILE A 679 2.48 -25.72 -7.76
C ILE A 679 1.27 -25.78 -8.68
N SER A 680 0.88 -26.99 -9.06
CA SER A 680 -0.29 -27.25 -9.92
C SER A 680 -1.53 -27.66 -9.13
N GLU A 681 -1.38 -28.41 -8.03
CA GLU A 681 -2.49 -28.92 -7.23
C GLU A 681 -2.18 -28.88 -5.73
N VAL A 682 -3.20 -28.58 -4.93
CA VAL A 682 -3.25 -28.92 -3.51
C VAL A 682 -4.23 -30.08 -3.34
N ILE A 683 -3.81 -31.13 -2.65
CA ILE A 683 -4.62 -32.32 -2.44
C ILE A 683 -4.93 -32.42 -0.95
N LEU A 684 -6.21 -32.45 -0.60
CA LEU A 684 -6.72 -32.62 0.76
C LEU A 684 -7.42 -33.96 0.90
N SER A 685 -7.07 -34.76 1.91
CA SER A 685 -7.78 -35.99 2.24
C SER A 685 -8.08 -36.05 3.73
N LYS A 686 -9.25 -36.58 4.12
CA LYS A 686 -9.59 -36.74 5.54
C LYS A 686 -8.60 -37.70 6.20
N SER A 687 -7.96 -37.26 7.29
CA SER A 687 -6.88 -38.03 7.92
C SER A 687 -7.42 -39.25 8.67
N SER A 688 -6.77 -40.41 8.51
CA SER A 688 -7.21 -41.69 9.11
C SER A 688 -6.77 -41.91 10.57
N GLY A 689 -5.98 -41.02 11.17
CA GLY A 689 -5.60 -41.17 12.57
C GLY A 689 -4.50 -40.23 13.06
N LYS A 690 -4.72 -39.74 14.30
CA LYS A 690 -3.93 -38.83 15.14
C LYS A 690 -3.42 -37.56 14.46
N THR A 691 -4.23 -36.52 14.61
CA THR A 691 -3.85 -35.11 14.66
C THR A 691 -2.39 -34.92 15.05
N VAL A 692 -1.55 -34.49 14.12
CA VAL A 692 -0.40 -33.68 14.50
C VAL A 692 -1.05 -32.41 15.02
N LYS A 693 -1.09 -32.24 16.35
CA LYS A 693 -1.50 -30.96 16.91
C LYS A 693 -0.69 -29.92 16.16
N ALA A 694 -1.35 -28.94 15.56
CA ALA A 694 -0.68 -27.68 15.28
C ALA A 694 0.10 -27.38 16.54
N GLU A 695 1.43 -27.29 16.44
CA GLU A 695 2.16 -26.70 17.52
C GLU A 695 1.49 -25.36 17.70
N ASN A 696 0.73 -25.22 18.79
CA ASN A 696 0.69 -23.94 19.42
C ASN A 696 2.17 -23.63 19.60
N ILE A 697 2.70 -22.74 18.78
CA ILE A 697 3.76 -21.88 19.26
C ILE A 697 3.06 -20.95 20.27
N THR A 698 2.62 -21.54 21.39
CA THR A 698 2.51 -20.86 22.65
C THR A 698 3.67 -21.41 23.45
N ASP A 699 4.77 -20.68 23.44
CA ASP A 699 5.61 -20.41 24.60
C ASP A 699 5.81 -21.53 25.64
N GLU A 700 5.93 -22.80 25.24
CA GLU A 700 6.34 -23.90 26.12
C GLU A 700 7.87 -23.98 26.24
N ALA A 701 8.46 -22.82 26.55
CA ALA A 701 9.37 -22.75 27.69
C ALA A 701 8.61 -22.52 29.02
N ARG A 702 7.27 -22.39 29.04
CA ARG A 702 6.50 -22.04 30.25
C ARG A 702 5.41 -23.03 30.58
N ASP A 703 5.83 -24.24 30.91
CA ASP A 703 5.11 -25.04 31.87
C ASP A 703 5.47 -24.56 33.30
N LYS A 704 4.58 -23.74 33.90
CA LYS A 704 4.28 -23.83 35.33
C LYS A 704 2.86 -23.36 35.63
N LYS A 705 1.96 -24.34 35.49
CA LYS A 705 0.92 -24.77 36.42
C LYS A 705 -0.24 -23.84 36.84
N ASP A 706 -1.41 -24.38 36.52
CA ASP A 706 -2.60 -24.58 37.36
C ASP A 706 -3.61 -23.43 37.52
N LYS A 707 -4.69 -23.61 36.73
CA LYS A 707 -6.11 -23.71 37.14
C LYS A 707 -6.94 -22.46 37.48
N GLU A 708 -7.95 -22.32 36.62
CA GLU A 708 -9.37 -22.06 36.92
C GLU A 708 -9.78 -20.66 37.41
N ALA A 709 -10.30 -19.86 36.48
CA ALA A 709 -11.63 -19.25 36.61
C ALA A 709 -12.14 -18.79 35.22
N VAL A 710 -13.09 -19.54 34.64
CA VAL A 710 -13.99 -19.04 33.58
C VAL A 710 -15.21 -18.47 34.30
N PRO A 711 -15.72 -17.27 33.94
CA PRO A 711 -17.03 -17.24 33.26
C PRO A 711 -17.27 -16.06 32.29
N GLY A 712 -17.86 -16.38 31.13
CA GLY A 712 -19.01 -15.64 30.58
C GLY A 712 -18.82 -14.81 29.31
N MET A 713 -19.34 -15.31 28.17
CA MET A 713 -19.72 -14.47 27.03
C MET A 713 -20.89 -13.56 27.42
N LEU A 714 -20.82 -12.29 27.02
CA LEU A 714 -21.92 -11.33 27.12
C LEU A 714 -22.78 -11.40 25.86
N GLU A 715 -24.08 -11.63 26.04
CA GLU A 715 -25.12 -11.42 25.03
C GLU A 715 -25.42 -9.91 24.91
N PRO A 716 -25.59 -9.35 23.69
CA PRO A 716 -25.87 -7.93 23.50
C PRO A 716 -27.38 -7.67 23.38
N ASP A 717 -27.92 -6.77 24.22
CA ASP A 717 -28.91 -5.81 23.70
C ASP A 717 -29.22 -4.63 24.65
N ASN A 718 -29.06 -3.41 24.15
CA ASN A 718 -30.17 -2.53 23.72
C ASN A 718 -29.71 -1.06 23.62
N GLY A 719 -29.44 -0.64 22.38
CA GLY A 719 -29.77 0.72 21.95
C GLY A 719 -28.62 1.69 21.69
N ILE A 720 -27.89 1.51 20.57
CA ILE A 720 -27.40 2.62 19.73
C ILE A 720 -27.51 2.19 18.25
N ARG A 721 -27.89 3.15 17.41
CA ARG A 721 -28.43 3.04 16.04
C ARG A 721 -27.47 2.38 15.03
N SER A 722 -28.08 1.65 14.11
CA SER A 722 -27.50 0.73 13.11
C SER A 722 -26.52 1.38 12.13
N GLY A 723 -25.23 1.00 12.24
CA GLY A 723 -24.31 0.95 11.10
C GLY A 723 -24.64 -0.24 10.20
N ILE A 724 -24.33 -0.13 8.91
CA ILE A 724 -24.63 -1.13 7.88
C ILE A 724 -23.90 -2.44 8.20
N ILE A 725 -24.64 -3.55 8.26
CA ILE A 725 -24.11 -4.90 8.47
C ILE A 725 -23.82 -5.52 7.08
N LEU A 726 -22.57 -5.90 6.85
CA LEU A 726 -22.04 -6.53 5.63
C LEU A 726 -22.77 -7.79 5.12
N ARG A 727 -23.66 -8.38 5.94
CA ARG A 727 -24.51 -9.51 5.53
C ARG A 727 -25.67 -9.09 4.61
N ASN A 728 -26.08 -7.82 4.64
CA ASN A 728 -27.18 -7.32 3.80
C ASN A 728 -26.73 -6.91 2.38
N VAL A 729 -25.43 -6.99 2.07
CA VAL A 729 -24.88 -6.73 0.73
C VAL A 729 -25.10 -7.92 -0.22
N TYR A 730 -25.40 -9.11 0.30
CA TYR A 730 -25.37 -10.35 -0.50
C TYR A 730 -26.74 -11.01 -0.77
N ASP A 731 -27.88 -10.42 -0.34
CA ASP A 731 -29.19 -11.10 -0.39
C ASP A 731 -30.30 -10.39 -1.20
N ASN A 732 -30.02 -9.42 -2.07
CA ASN A 732 -31.02 -9.02 -3.08
C ASN A 732 -30.41 -8.34 -4.32
N PRO A 733 -30.50 -8.93 -5.53
CA PRO A 733 -29.96 -8.35 -6.75
C PRO A 733 -31.05 -7.53 -7.46
N GLU A 734 -31.15 -6.26 -7.09
CA GLU A 734 -31.58 -5.17 -7.99
C GLU A 734 -30.62 -4.00 -7.84
#